data_AF-A0A521FBS0-F1
#
_entry.id   AF-A0A521FBS0-F1
#
_cell.length_a   1.000
_cell.length_b   1.000
_cell.length_c   1.000
_cell.angle_alpha   90.00
_cell.angle_beta   90.00
_cell.angle_gamma   90.00
#
_symmetry.space_group_name_H-M   'P 1'
#
loop_
_entity.id
_entity.type
_entity.pdbx_description
1 polymer ?
#
loop_
_entity_poly.entity_id
_entity_poly.type
_entity_poly.pdbx_seq_one_letter_code
_entity_poly.pdbx_strand_id
1 'polypeptide(L)'
;MKEVKKLVFLLVCFLPVLAFAQFKTATSYALIKRVVPARAGSFIVEELPADAPKDVFEVESAKGKIILRGNNGVAVASALYHYLTEYVHCQITWNGTNLNIPAVLPVVKEKVHKTTPYEYRYYLNYCTYNYSMSWWDWKRWEKEIDWMALHGINMPLALTGQEYTWYEVYKGMGFTDQDLSTFFCGPAYFGWFWMGNLDGWGGPLPMSWMTSHRDLQQQILKRERELGMKPVLQSFTGHVPSAFKQRFPTSKLKQTNWTNGFDDTYILDTEDPMFEQIGRKFLEVQTKLYGTDHLYSADTFNENEPPTDDPAYLTALSARIYQAMSKADPKAVWVMQGWLFYSDRKFWKTPQIKALLDAVPNDHMIMLDLASEIEPVWKRTEAYYGKPWIWNMLHNFGGNISMFGRIEGVASGPAQALHDPNAGKLKGIGLTMEAIEQTPVLYELMMENVWQDKEINLDQWLKKYILNRYGNVNPHAVKAWDVLKKTAFNGKTIRDGAESIITGRPTFDSATVWTKTRLNYERKDFLPAWDELIKAAPSNAKSDGFQYDLVDVTRQAMANYAGPLQKKWVKAYHDKNAADFTKYSAEYLQLISDMDALLATRKDFLLGPWIADARKCGTTAAEKALYEQNARDLVTLWGGENSPLREYSCRQWSGLLNDFYKVRWQKFFSSASIALKANKEMDLKAFEQTISKWEWNWVKTKKAYPVEAKGNSVAVAQQFYRKYRTTIGQNL
;
A
#
# COMPACT_ATOMS: atom_id res chain seq x y z
N MET A 1 -39.11 48.48 49.57
CA MET A 1 -37.66 48.25 49.66
C MET A 1 -37.45 46.73 49.59
N LYS A 2 -37.01 46.22 48.43
CA LYS A 2 -36.89 44.79 48.14
C LYS A 2 -35.40 44.41 48.14
N GLU A 3 -35.12 43.28 48.78
CA GLU A 3 -33.79 42.70 48.92
C GLU A 3 -33.14 42.32 47.57
N VAL A 4 -31.83 42.58 47.48
CA VAL A 4 -30.98 42.21 46.35
C VAL A 4 -30.26 40.91 46.69
N LYS A 5 -30.61 39.82 45.99
CA LYS A 5 -29.85 38.56 46.00
C LYS A 5 -28.56 38.73 45.20
N LYS A 6 -27.41 38.48 45.82
CA LYS A 6 -26.11 38.33 45.15
C LYS A 6 -26.03 36.93 44.52
N LEU A 7 -25.91 36.87 43.20
CA LEU A 7 -25.63 35.65 42.45
C LEU A 7 -24.10 35.54 42.28
N VAL A 8 -23.49 34.52 42.86
CA VAL A 8 -22.07 34.19 42.66
C VAL A 8 -21.96 33.36 41.39
N PHE A 9 -21.34 33.91 40.35
CA PHE A 9 -21.01 33.19 39.12
C PHE A 9 -19.68 32.45 39.34
N LEU A 10 -19.74 31.12 39.42
CA LEU A 10 -18.54 30.27 39.46
C LEU A 10 -18.04 30.10 38.03
N LEU A 11 -16.93 30.77 37.70
CA LEU A 11 -16.24 30.64 36.42
C LEU A 11 -15.50 29.28 36.41
N VAL A 12 -16.10 28.25 35.82
CA VAL A 12 -15.41 26.98 35.57
C VAL A 12 -14.56 27.15 34.32
N CYS A 13 -13.28 27.48 34.50
CA CYS A 13 -12.28 27.43 33.45
C CYS A 13 -12.07 25.96 33.02
N PHE A 14 -12.68 25.55 31.92
CA PHE A 14 -12.26 24.36 31.18
C PHE A 14 -10.91 24.66 30.50
N LEU A 15 -9.81 24.45 31.23
CA LEU A 15 -8.49 24.34 30.63
C LEU A 15 -8.46 23.03 29.81
N PRO A 16 -8.13 23.06 28.51
CA PRO A 16 -7.85 21.83 27.78
C PRO A 16 -6.60 21.21 28.39
N VAL A 17 -6.74 20.04 28.99
CA VAL A 17 -5.61 19.23 29.43
C VAL A 17 -4.85 18.83 28.16
N LEU A 18 -3.75 19.54 27.87
CA LEU A 18 -2.74 19.10 26.93
C LEU A 18 -2.09 17.84 27.51
N ALA A 19 -2.69 16.68 27.24
CA ALA A 19 -2.09 15.40 27.55
C ALA A 19 -0.93 15.17 26.58
N PHE A 20 0.28 15.58 26.96
CA PHE A 20 1.47 14.99 26.37
C PHE A 20 1.37 13.47 26.57
N ALA A 21 1.64 12.70 25.52
CA ALA A 21 1.66 11.24 25.62
C ALA A 21 2.77 10.82 26.60
N GLN A 22 2.41 10.66 27.88
CA GLN A 22 3.30 10.03 28.85
C GLN A 22 3.52 8.58 28.42
N PHE A 23 4.76 8.11 28.44
CA PHE A 23 5.08 6.73 28.15
C PHE A 23 4.29 5.80 29.08
N LYS A 24 3.61 4.81 28.50
CA LYS A 24 2.82 3.83 29.25
C LYS A 24 3.42 2.45 29.05
N THR A 25 4.21 2.00 30.03
CA THR A 25 4.76 0.63 30.10
C THR A 25 3.69 -0.44 29.86
N ALA A 26 2.48 -0.23 30.37
CA ALA A 26 1.34 -1.13 30.20
C ALA A 26 0.91 -1.32 28.74
N THR A 27 0.94 -0.27 27.92
CA THR A 27 0.61 -0.35 26.49
C THR A 27 1.63 -1.21 25.76
N SER A 28 2.91 -0.94 25.96
CA SER A 28 3.99 -1.72 25.33
C SER A 28 3.95 -3.18 25.77
N TYR A 29 3.67 -3.45 27.05
CA TYR A 29 3.51 -4.83 27.53
C TYR A 29 2.27 -5.53 26.97
N ALA A 30 1.18 -4.79 26.70
CA ALA A 30 0.02 -5.34 26.01
C ALA A 30 0.34 -5.74 24.55
N LEU A 31 1.17 -4.96 23.84
CA LEU A 31 1.70 -5.35 22.54
C LEU A 31 2.51 -6.64 22.64
N ILE A 32 3.44 -6.74 23.59
CA ILE A 32 4.24 -7.97 23.82
C ILE A 32 3.32 -9.18 24.04
N LYS A 33 2.22 -9.03 24.79
CA LYS A 33 1.23 -10.10 24.99
C LYS A 33 0.50 -10.51 23.72
N ARG A 34 0.25 -9.59 22.79
CA ARG A 34 -0.36 -9.92 21.49
C ARG A 34 0.63 -10.61 20.55
N VAL A 35 1.88 -10.16 20.54
CA VAL A 35 2.93 -10.65 19.63
C VAL A 35 3.51 -11.99 20.09
N VAL A 36 3.82 -12.14 21.38
CA VAL A 36 4.47 -13.34 21.95
C VAL A 36 3.74 -13.85 23.20
N PRO A 37 2.43 -14.18 23.12
CA PRO A 37 1.59 -14.48 24.29
C PRO A 37 2.16 -15.56 25.21
N ALA A 38 2.73 -16.63 24.64
CA ALA A 38 3.28 -17.76 25.39
C ALA A 38 4.62 -17.46 26.10
N ARG A 39 5.23 -16.30 25.82
CA ARG A 39 6.55 -15.88 26.35
C ARG A 39 6.54 -14.47 26.93
N ALA A 40 5.40 -13.79 26.92
CA ALA A 40 5.29 -12.41 27.39
C ALA A 40 5.84 -12.21 28.83
N GLY A 41 5.63 -13.20 29.72
CA GLY A 41 6.13 -13.14 31.11
C GLY A 41 7.65 -13.15 31.28
N SER A 42 8.40 -13.50 30.20
CA SER A 42 9.86 -13.46 30.15
C SER A 42 10.41 -12.06 29.85
N PHE A 43 9.54 -11.10 29.51
CA PHE A 43 9.92 -9.73 29.18
C PHE A 43 9.53 -8.77 30.31
N ILE A 44 10.37 -7.76 30.54
CA ILE A 44 10.08 -6.59 31.38
C ILE A 44 10.18 -5.35 30.48
N VAL A 45 9.23 -4.41 30.64
CA VAL A 45 9.28 -3.11 29.98
C VAL A 45 9.72 -2.06 30.99
N GLU A 46 10.73 -1.28 30.64
CA GLU A 46 11.17 -0.11 31.39
C GLU A 46 11.21 1.12 30.49
N GLU A 47 11.07 2.30 31.09
CA GLU A 47 11.15 3.58 30.37
C GLU A 47 12.61 4.03 30.26
N LEU A 48 12.99 4.57 29.11
CA LEU A 48 14.14 5.46 29.01
C LEU A 48 13.66 6.91 29.09
N PRO A 49 14.47 7.83 29.64
CA PRO A 49 14.14 9.26 29.65
C PRO A 49 13.65 9.76 28.28
N ALA A 50 12.50 10.43 28.28
CA ALA A 50 11.85 10.94 27.07
C ALA A 50 12.52 12.19 26.48
N ASP A 51 13.60 12.69 27.11
CA ASP A 51 14.36 13.87 26.69
C ASP A 51 15.41 13.57 25.60
N ALA A 52 15.57 12.30 25.22
CA ALA A 52 16.39 11.93 24.08
C ALA A 52 15.84 12.60 22.79
N PRO A 53 16.67 13.33 22.01
CA PRO A 53 16.22 14.08 20.84
C PRO A 53 15.77 13.18 19.67
N LYS A 54 16.06 11.89 19.73
CA LYS A 54 15.68 10.86 18.75
C LYS A 54 15.26 9.59 19.47
N ASP A 55 14.47 8.76 18.80
CA ASP A 55 14.03 7.51 19.39
C ASP A 55 15.20 6.57 19.69
N VAL A 56 15.13 5.92 20.84
CA VAL A 56 16.21 5.10 21.39
C VAL A 56 15.63 3.90 22.12
N PHE A 57 16.28 2.75 21.97
CA PHE A 57 15.92 1.55 22.70
C PHE A 57 17.13 0.82 23.29
N GLU A 58 16.88 0.03 24.32
CA GLU A 58 17.85 -0.89 24.90
C GLU A 58 17.30 -2.31 25.06
N VAL A 59 18.18 -3.29 24.95
CA VAL A 59 17.90 -4.71 25.25
C VAL A 59 18.96 -5.24 26.20
N GLU A 60 18.54 -5.82 27.31
CA GLU A 60 19.44 -6.36 28.35
C GLU A 60 18.86 -7.65 28.94
N SER A 61 19.72 -8.60 29.31
CA SER A 61 19.32 -9.75 30.12
C SER A 61 19.63 -9.50 31.60
N ALA A 62 18.62 -9.60 32.46
CA ALA A 62 18.79 -9.45 33.90
C ALA A 62 17.83 -10.37 34.67
N LYS A 63 18.35 -11.04 35.71
CA LYS A 63 17.56 -11.89 36.62
C LYS A 63 16.68 -12.93 35.89
N GLY A 64 17.21 -13.53 34.82
CA GLY A 64 16.52 -14.54 34.02
C GLY A 64 15.40 -14.01 33.11
N LYS A 65 15.34 -12.69 32.88
CA LYS A 65 14.39 -12.04 31.97
C LYS A 65 15.09 -11.14 30.96
N ILE A 66 14.39 -10.80 29.89
CA ILE A 66 14.81 -9.81 28.91
C ILE A 66 14.14 -8.48 29.26
N ILE A 67 14.94 -7.46 29.56
CA ILE A 67 14.48 -6.10 29.77
C ILE A 67 14.51 -5.38 28.43
N LEU A 68 13.38 -4.79 28.06
CA LEU A 68 13.20 -3.96 26.87
C LEU A 68 12.95 -2.53 27.35
N ARG A 69 13.81 -1.59 26.94
CA ARG A 69 13.66 -0.17 27.27
C ARG A 69 13.48 0.67 26.02
N GLY A 70 12.74 1.75 26.13
CA GLY A 70 12.58 2.73 25.06
C GLY A 70 12.03 4.05 25.59
N ASN A 71 12.27 5.13 24.84
CA ASN A 71 11.73 6.46 25.14
C ASN A 71 10.24 6.60 24.74
N ASN A 72 9.71 5.65 23.96
CA ASN A 72 8.28 5.52 23.64
C ASN A 72 7.88 4.06 23.36
N GLY A 73 6.59 3.80 23.08
CA GLY A 73 6.08 2.44 22.84
C GLY A 73 6.61 1.80 21.55
N VAL A 74 6.79 2.58 20.49
CA VAL A 74 7.41 2.15 19.23
C VAL A 74 8.86 1.68 19.46
N ALA A 75 9.66 2.41 20.25
CA ALA A 75 11.02 2.03 20.58
C ALA A 75 11.09 0.72 21.39
N VAL A 76 10.16 0.50 22.33
CA VAL A 76 10.06 -0.78 23.06
C VAL A 76 9.65 -1.93 22.14
N ALA A 77 8.72 -1.71 21.23
CA ALA A 77 8.33 -2.73 20.24
C ALA A 77 9.50 -3.04 19.29
N SER A 78 10.28 -2.03 18.88
CA SER A 78 11.50 -2.22 18.10
C SER A 78 12.59 -2.98 18.87
N ALA A 79 12.73 -2.74 20.18
CA ALA A 79 13.61 -3.55 21.04
C ALA A 79 13.18 -5.02 21.10
N LEU A 80 11.86 -5.30 21.21
CA LEU A 80 11.35 -6.65 21.10
C LEU A 80 11.72 -7.27 19.75
N TYR A 81 11.47 -6.55 18.65
CA TYR A 81 11.72 -7.09 17.31
C TYR A 81 13.20 -7.31 17.03
N HIS A 82 14.07 -6.41 17.50
CA HIS A 82 15.52 -6.59 17.48
C HIS A 82 15.93 -7.85 18.26
N TYR A 83 15.39 -8.05 19.47
CA TYR A 83 15.67 -9.25 20.24
C TYR A 83 15.21 -10.53 19.50
N LEU A 84 14.00 -10.51 18.93
CA LEU A 84 13.45 -11.63 18.19
C LEU A 84 14.30 -11.97 16.95
N THR A 85 14.76 -10.98 16.19
CA THR A 85 15.49 -11.19 14.94
C THR A 85 16.97 -11.50 15.14
N GLU A 86 17.63 -10.91 16.15
CA GLU A 86 19.07 -11.11 16.36
C GLU A 86 19.41 -12.30 17.25
N TYR A 87 18.60 -12.56 18.27
CA TYR A 87 18.93 -13.56 19.30
C TYR A 87 18.06 -14.80 19.19
N VAL A 88 16.77 -14.64 18.90
CA VAL A 88 15.81 -15.75 18.83
C VAL A 88 15.70 -16.33 17.41
N HIS A 89 16.13 -15.57 16.40
CA HIS A 89 15.99 -15.89 14.99
C HIS A 89 14.53 -16.11 14.55
N CYS A 90 13.66 -15.20 14.98
CA CYS A 90 12.25 -15.10 14.61
C CYS A 90 12.02 -13.91 13.67
N GLN A 91 10.91 -13.96 12.92
CA GLN A 91 10.51 -12.88 12.01
C GLN A 91 9.00 -12.81 11.86
N ILE A 92 8.45 -11.61 11.74
CA ILE A 92 7.01 -11.38 11.59
C ILE A 92 6.78 -10.52 10.34
N THR A 93 6.47 -11.18 9.23
CA THR A 93 6.10 -10.53 7.97
C THR A 93 4.63 -10.78 7.65
N TRP A 94 4.03 -10.00 6.75
CA TRP A 94 2.66 -10.28 6.27
C TRP A 94 2.55 -11.69 5.68
N ASN A 95 3.50 -12.06 4.83
CA ASN A 95 3.51 -13.33 4.09
C ASN A 95 4.50 -14.34 4.68
N GLY A 96 4.34 -14.68 5.95
CA GLY A 96 5.17 -15.66 6.61
C GLY A 96 5.59 -15.21 8.00
N THR A 97 5.29 -16.05 9.00
CA THR A 97 5.69 -15.78 10.38
C THR A 97 6.51 -16.95 10.92
N ASN A 98 7.65 -16.64 11.51
CA ASN A 98 8.43 -17.58 12.33
C ASN A 98 8.48 -17.04 13.77
N LEU A 99 7.73 -17.68 14.65
CA LEU A 99 7.72 -17.41 16.10
C LEU A 99 8.03 -18.67 16.90
N ASN A 100 8.97 -19.49 16.40
CA ASN A 100 9.48 -20.67 17.09
C ASN A 100 10.41 -20.26 18.25
N ILE A 101 9.84 -19.58 19.25
CA ILE A 101 10.57 -19.04 20.40
C ILE A 101 10.91 -20.18 21.37
N PRO A 102 12.19 -20.39 21.72
CA PRO A 102 12.62 -21.45 22.62
C PRO A 102 12.02 -21.29 24.02
N ALA A 103 11.99 -22.38 24.78
CA ALA A 103 11.54 -22.35 26.18
C ALA A 103 12.50 -21.53 27.06
N VAL A 104 13.81 -21.67 26.81
CA VAL A 104 14.87 -20.86 27.42
C VAL A 104 15.28 -19.79 26.43
N LEU A 105 15.07 -18.54 26.82
CA LEU A 105 15.40 -17.38 25.99
C LEU A 105 16.92 -17.17 25.92
N PRO A 106 17.50 -16.94 24.72
CA PRO A 106 18.91 -16.60 24.57
C PRO A 106 19.31 -15.37 25.38
N VAL A 107 20.44 -15.46 26.09
CA VAL A 107 20.95 -14.37 26.92
C VAL A 107 21.64 -13.31 26.05
N VAL A 108 21.29 -12.06 26.31
CA VAL A 108 21.96 -10.87 25.77
C VAL A 108 23.17 -10.59 26.65
N LYS A 109 24.37 -10.91 26.15
CA LYS A 109 25.64 -10.82 26.92
C LYS A 109 26.06 -9.39 27.22
N GLU A 110 25.84 -8.50 26.25
CA GLU A 110 26.17 -7.08 26.34
C GLU A 110 24.91 -6.28 26.07
N LYS A 111 24.68 -5.23 26.88
CA LYS A 111 23.53 -4.35 26.71
C LYS A 111 23.56 -3.75 25.30
N VAL A 112 22.48 -3.99 24.55
CA VAL A 112 22.27 -3.33 23.27
C VAL A 112 21.71 -1.95 23.53
N HIS A 113 22.25 -0.94 22.85
CA HIS A 113 21.73 0.42 22.83
C HIS A 113 21.68 0.89 21.37
N LYS A 114 20.51 1.32 20.90
CA LYS A 114 20.27 1.73 19.50
C LYS A 114 19.49 3.04 19.46
N THR A 115 20.02 4.02 18.75
CA THR A 115 19.36 5.31 18.48
C THR A 115 19.13 5.43 16.97
N THR A 116 17.92 5.78 16.56
CA THR A 116 17.65 6.05 15.14
C THR A 116 18.25 7.40 14.74
N PRO A 117 18.81 7.55 13.52
CA PRO A 117 19.17 8.87 13.02
C PRO A 117 17.97 9.66 12.50
N TYR A 118 16.77 9.06 12.40
CA TYR A 118 15.59 9.61 11.76
C TYR A 118 14.54 10.07 12.77
N GLU A 119 14.03 11.29 12.58
CA GLU A 119 12.91 11.82 13.37
C GLU A 119 11.61 11.11 13.01
N TYR A 120 11.37 10.90 11.71
CA TYR A 120 10.17 10.25 11.19
C TYR A 120 10.46 8.94 10.48
N ARG A 121 9.62 7.94 10.76
CA ARG A 121 9.50 6.72 9.97
C ARG A 121 8.07 6.65 9.47
N TYR A 122 7.89 7.10 8.23
CA TYR A 122 6.58 7.31 7.61
C TYR A 122 6.02 6.02 7.03
N TYR A 123 4.70 5.87 7.06
CA TYR A 123 4.03 4.72 6.44
C TYR A 123 2.66 5.07 5.85
N LEU A 124 2.44 4.47 4.67
CA LEU A 124 1.23 4.36 3.85
C LEU A 124 1.08 5.41 2.75
N ASN A 125 0.48 4.98 1.65
CA ASN A 125 0.00 5.81 0.56
C ASN A 125 -1.53 5.93 0.66
N TYR A 126 -2.12 6.97 0.07
CA TYR A 126 -3.57 7.02 -0.13
C TYR A 126 -4.09 5.75 -0.84
N CYS A 127 -3.33 5.23 -1.80
CA CYS A 127 -3.69 4.04 -2.55
C CYS A 127 -3.72 2.77 -1.67
N THR A 128 -2.91 2.69 -0.61
CA THR A 128 -2.89 1.51 0.29
C THR A 128 -4.24 1.28 0.97
N TYR A 129 -4.96 2.37 1.25
CA TYR A 129 -6.32 2.34 1.79
C TYR A 129 -7.34 1.66 0.87
N ASN A 130 -7.03 1.54 -0.42
CA ASN A 130 -7.89 0.89 -1.39
C ASN A 130 -7.40 -0.49 -1.78
N TYR A 131 -6.14 -0.62 -2.19
CA TYR A 131 -5.63 -1.88 -2.74
C TYR A 131 -5.32 -2.94 -1.69
N SER A 132 -5.23 -2.57 -0.41
CA SER A 132 -4.98 -3.51 0.69
C SER A 132 -6.00 -3.40 1.81
N MET A 133 -6.43 -2.18 2.18
CA MET A 133 -7.05 -1.96 3.49
C MET A 133 -8.56 -1.68 3.46
N SER A 134 -9.18 -1.64 2.27
CA SER A 134 -10.60 -1.28 2.11
C SER A 134 -11.54 -2.06 3.04
N TRP A 135 -11.23 -3.32 3.31
CA TRP A 135 -12.15 -4.23 4.03
C TRP A 135 -11.65 -4.63 5.42
N TRP A 136 -10.69 -3.90 5.97
CA TRP A 136 -10.09 -4.24 7.26
C TRP A 136 -11.02 -3.94 8.43
N ASP A 137 -11.20 -4.94 9.29
CA ASP A 137 -11.78 -4.72 10.61
C ASP A 137 -10.71 -4.31 11.64
N TRP A 138 -11.16 -4.01 12.86
CA TRP A 138 -10.26 -3.66 13.97
C TRP A 138 -9.18 -4.73 14.22
N LYS A 139 -9.50 -6.01 14.08
CA LYS A 139 -8.54 -7.09 14.37
C LYS A 139 -7.40 -7.10 13.35
N ARG A 140 -7.68 -6.77 12.08
CA ARG A 140 -6.62 -6.62 11.06
C ARG A 140 -5.83 -5.33 11.27
N TRP A 141 -6.47 -4.23 11.66
CA TRP A 141 -5.80 -2.98 12.02
C TRP A 141 -4.89 -3.10 13.24
N GLU A 142 -5.33 -3.77 14.30
CA GLU A 142 -4.52 -4.00 15.50
C GLU A 142 -3.21 -4.73 15.17
N LYS A 143 -3.27 -5.73 14.28
CA LYS A 143 -2.07 -6.42 13.79
C LYS A 143 -1.16 -5.51 12.97
N GLU A 144 -1.72 -4.64 12.15
CA GLU A 144 -0.91 -3.71 11.36
C GLU A 144 -0.21 -2.70 12.25
N ILE A 145 -0.90 -2.14 13.26
CA ILE A 145 -0.30 -1.18 14.19
C ILE A 145 0.78 -1.86 15.05
N ASP A 146 0.58 -3.12 15.44
CA ASP A 146 1.64 -3.90 16.09
C ASP A 146 2.84 -4.10 15.15
N TRP A 147 2.61 -4.41 13.86
CA TRP A 147 3.68 -4.51 12.85
C TRP A 147 4.41 -3.17 12.67
N MET A 148 3.68 -2.05 12.56
CA MET A 148 4.24 -0.70 12.48
C MET A 148 5.19 -0.43 13.66
N ALA A 149 4.75 -0.70 14.89
CA ALA A 149 5.55 -0.47 16.09
C ALA A 149 6.80 -1.36 16.16
N LEU A 150 6.68 -2.64 15.80
CA LEU A 150 7.83 -3.57 15.73
C LEU A 150 8.91 -3.09 14.75
N HIS A 151 8.50 -2.41 13.68
CA HIS A 151 9.39 -1.88 12.63
C HIS A 151 9.81 -0.42 12.84
N GLY A 152 9.45 0.18 13.98
CA GLY A 152 9.89 1.52 14.32
C GLY A 152 9.10 2.65 13.66
N ILE A 153 7.98 2.37 12.98
CA ILE A 153 7.13 3.39 12.34
C ILE A 153 6.49 4.28 13.41
N ASN A 154 6.60 5.59 13.24
CA ASN A 154 6.05 6.58 14.17
C ASN A 154 5.21 7.69 13.49
N MET A 155 5.05 7.67 12.16
CA MET A 155 4.29 8.68 11.42
C MET A 155 3.40 8.03 10.34
N PRO A 156 2.39 7.22 10.73
CA PRO A 156 1.49 6.60 9.77
C PRO A 156 0.49 7.63 9.20
N LEU A 157 0.13 7.51 7.92
CA LEU A 157 -1.04 8.16 7.35
C LEU A 157 -2.31 7.52 7.94
N ALA A 158 -3.36 8.32 8.21
CA ALA A 158 -4.58 7.88 8.89
C ALA A 158 -5.87 8.44 8.25
N LEU A 159 -6.44 7.70 7.30
CA LEU A 159 -7.57 8.14 6.45
C LEU A 159 -8.90 7.39 6.66
N THR A 160 -8.98 6.42 7.57
CA THR A 160 -10.23 5.69 7.81
C THR A 160 -11.32 6.63 8.32
N GLY A 161 -12.56 6.53 7.82
CA GLY A 161 -13.70 7.27 8.35
C GLY A 161 -13.78 8.75 7.95
N GLN A 162 -12.91 9.24 7.07
CA GLN A 162 -12.91 10.65 6.63
C GLN A 162 -14.20 11.04 5.90
N GLU A 163 -14.89 10.09 5.26
CA GLU A 163 -16.22 10.25 4.68
C GLU A 163 -17.25 10.77 5.69
N TYR A 164 -17.16 10.36 6.96
CA TYR A 164 -18.06 10.83 8.00
C TYR A 164 -17.73 12.28 8.40
N THR A 165 -16.44 12.63 8.42
CA THR A 165 -16.00 14.02 8.64
C THR A 165 -16.55 14.93 7.55
N TRP A 166 -16.42 14.54 6.27
CA TRP A 166 -16.98 15.27 5.15
C TRP A 166 -18.49 15.38 5.20
N TYR A 167 -19.18 14.29 5.56
CA TYR A 167 -20.62 14.30 5.76
C TYR A 167 -21.03 15.35 6.81
N GLU A 168 -20.42 15.36 8.00
CA GLU A 168 -20.71 16.35 9.05
C GLU A 168 -20.39 17.79 8.62
N VAL A 169 -19.31 17.99 7.85
CA VAL A 169 -18.98 19.31 7.29
C VAL A 169 -20.10 19.81 6.38
N TYR A 170 -20.52 19.03 5.39
CA TYR A 170 -21.55 19.46 4.45
C TYR A 170 -22.94 19.52 5.08
N LYS A 171 -23.30 18.58 5.96
CA LYS A 171 -24.57 18.66 6.75
C LYS A 171 -24.64 19.94 7.56
N GLY A 172 -23.54 20.31 8.25
CA GLY A 172 -23.47 21.58 8.99
C GLY A 172 -23.43 22.83 8.11
N MET A 173 -23.33 22.68 6.79
CA MET A 173 -23.50 23.77 5.79
C MET A 173 -24.88 23.75 5.13
N GLY A 174 -25.80 22.88 5.58
CA GLY A 174 -27.18 22.82 5.10
C GLY A 174 -27.42 21.86 3.92
N PHE A 175 -26.44 21.04 3.52
CA PHE A 175 -26.65 19.99 2.53
C PHE A 175 -27.59 18.89 3.07
N THR A 176 -28.48 18.42 2.21
CA THR A 176 -29.34 17.26 2.47
C THR A 176 -28.64 15.97 2.02
N ASP A 177 -29.17 14.83 2.44
CA ASP A 177 -28.62 13.53 2.02
C ASP A 177 -28.77 13.33 0.51
N GLN A 178 -29.81 13.93 -0.08
CA GLN A 178 -30.03 13.92 -1.52
C GLN A 178 -28.93 14.72 -2.26
N ASP A 179 -28.50 15.86 -1.71
CA ASP A 179 -27.40 16.65 -2.32
C ASP A 179 -26.07 15.90 -2.32
N LEU A 180 -25.88 14.95 -1.38
CA LEU A 180 -24.64 14.18 -1.21
C LEU A 180 -24.73 12.76 -1.80
N SER A 181 -25.89 12.36 -2.33
CA SER A 181 -26.18 10.98 -2.75
C SER A 181 -25.29 10.46 -3.88
N THR A 182 -24.72 11.35 -4.69
CA THR A 182 -23.80 11.04 -5.79
C THR A 182 -22.36 11.47 -5.52
N PHE A 183 -22.07 12.01 -4.33
CA PHE A 183 -20.74 12.54 -4.01
C PHE A 183 -19.81 11.43 -3.51
N PHE A 184 -20.19 10.75 -2.44
CA PHE A 184 -19.34 9.72 -1.83
C PHE A 184 -19.23 8.46 -2.69
N CYS A 185 -18.01 8.11 -3.05
CA CYS A 185 -17.71 6.84 -3.74
C CYS A 185 -17.87 5.64 -2.80
N GLY A 186 -17.81 4.44 -3.38
CA GLY A 186 -17.77 3.19 -2.63
C GLY A 186 -16.41 2.97 -1.95
N PRO A 187 -16.33 2.06 -0.96
CA PRO A 187 -15.15 1.90 -0.10
C PRO A 187 -13.84 1.49 -0.77
N ALA A 188 -13.94 0.95 -1.98
CA ALA A 188 -12.80 0.53 -2.77
C ALA A 188 -12.07 1.70 -3.44
N TYR A 189 -12.57 2.94 -3.35
CA TYR A 189 -12.10 4.06 -4.20
C TYR A 189 -11.73 5.35 -3.45
N PHE A 190 -11.73 5.34 -2.11
CA PHE A 190 -11.56 6.54 -1.30
C PHE A 190 -10.28 7.34 -1.57
N GLY A 191 -9.14 6.70 -1.86
CA GLY A 191 -7.89 7.40 -2.14
C GLY A 191 -8.05 8.37 -3.31
N TRP A 192 -8.64 7.92 -4.41
CA TRP A 192 -8.91 8.74 -5.61
C TRP A 192 -10.02 9.76 -5.39
N PHE A 193 -10.99 9.45 -4.52
CA PHE A 193 -12.00 10.42 -4.10
C PHE A 193 -11.37 11.58 -3.30
N TRP A 194 -10.50 11.31 -2.32
CA TRP A 194 -9.81 12.35 -1.54
C TRP A 194 -8.87 13.23 -2.36
N MET A 195 -8.32 12.67 -3.44
CA MET A 195 -7.49 13.38 -4.41
C MET A 195 -8.32 14.08 -5.52
N GLY A 196 -9.65 14.03 -5.45
CA GLY A 196 -10.56 14.72 -6.36
C GLY A 196 -10.68 14.11 -7.77
N ASN A 197 -10.29 12.85 -7.96
CA ASN A 197 -10.24 12.20 -9.27
C ASN A 197 -11.59 11.61 -9.72
N LEU A 198 -12.49 11.27 -8.79
CA LEU A 198 -13.80 10.70 -9.08
C LEU A 198 -14.81 11.04 -7.98
N ASP A 199 -16.10 11.02 -8.31
CA ASP A 199 -17.23 11.11 -7.37
C ASP A 199 -18.15 9.89 -7.54
N GLY A 200 -18.79 9.46 -6.46
CA GLY A 200 -19.94 8.53 -6.49
C GLY A 200 -19.70 7.09 -6.97
N TRP A 201 -18.58 6.81 -7.65
CA TRP A 201 -18.30 5.49 -8.24
C TRP A 201 -18.29 4.39 -7.18
N GLY A 202 -19.00 3.29 -7.42
CA GLY A 202 -19.14 2.19 -6.45
C GLY A 202 -20.07 2.48 -5.27
N GLY A 203 -20.67 3.67 -5.21
CA GLY A 203 -21.69 4.06 -4.23
C GLY A 203 -23.12 3.62 -4.61
N PRO A 204 -24.15 4.16 -3.94
CA PRO A 204 -24.08 5.17 -2.89
C PRO A 204 -23.48 4.62 -1.59
N LEU A 205 -22.72 5.45 -0.86
CA LEU A 205 -22.10 5.04 0.40
C LEU A 205 -23.12 5.05 1.56
N PRO A 206 -23.39 3.89 2.20
CA PRO A 206 -24.36 3.82 3.29
C PRO A 206 -23.90 4.53 4.57
N MET A 207 -24.84 5.10 5.34
CA MET A 207 -24.53 5.70 6.65
C MET A 207 -23.97 4.68 7.66
N SER A 208 -24.36 3.40 7.56
CA SER A 208 -23.80 2.29 8.34
C SER A 208 -22.29 2.16 8.14
N TRP A 209 -21.80 2.39 6.92
CA TRP A 209 -20.37 2.44 6.62
C TRP A 209 -19.71 3.63 7.32
N MET A 210 -20.20 4.84 7.05
CA MET A 210 -19.59 6.07 7.54
C MET A 210 -19.48 6.07 9.08
N THR A 211 -20.53 5.62 9.77
CA THR A 211 -20.54 5.56 11.24
C THR A 211 -19.61 4.47 11.79
N SER A 212 -19.61 3.27 11.21
CA SER A 212 -18.71 2.19 11.66
C SER A 212 -17.24 2.53 11.44
N HIS A 213 -16.91 3.20 10.35
CA HIS A 213 -15.52 3.59 10.02
C HIS A 213 -15.07 4.82 10.81
N ARG A 214 -15.98 5.72 11.21
CA ARG A 214 -15.69 6.73 12.23
C ARG A 214 -15.23 6.07 13.54
N ASP A 215 -15.97 5.08 14.02
CA ASP A 215 -15.67 4.40 15.28
C ASP A 215 -14.39 3.54 15.17
N LEU A 216 -14.13 2.96 13.99
CA LEU A 216 -12.89 2.25 13.70
C LEU A 216 -11.69 3.20 13.75
N GLN A 217 -11.77 4.38 13.13
CA GLN A 217 -10.70 5.37 13.14
C GLN A 217 -10.37 5.86 14.54
N GLN A 218 -11.37 6.04 15.40
CA GLN A 218 -11.13 6.38 16.80
C GLN A 218 -10.31 5.31 17.54
N GLN A 219 -10.53 4.03 17.24
CA GLN A 219 -9.74 2.94 17.80
C GLN A 219 -8.30 2.90 17.24
N ILE A 220 -8.15 3.12 15.93
CA ILE A 220 -6.84 3.19 15.25
C ILE A 220 -5.99 4.30 15.87
N LEU A 221 -6.47 5.55 15.85
CA LEU A 221 -5.73 6.70 16.34
C LEU A 221 -5.42 6.60 17.84
N LYS A 222 -6.35 6.03 18.63
CA LYS A 222 -6.10 5.77 20.04
C LYS A 222 -4.90 4.84 20.22
N ARG A 223 -4.85 3.72 19.49
CA ARG A 223 -3.75 2.74 19.62
C ARG A 223 -2.43 3.28 19.09
N GLU A 224 -2.44 3.98 17.96
CA GLU A 224 -1.24 4.60 17.39
C GLU A 224 -0.61 5.59 18.39
N ARG A 225 -1.41 6.50 18.95
CA ARG A 225 -0.95 7.47 19.95
C ARG A 225 -0.56 6.84 21.28
N GLU A 226 -1.23 5.78 21.72
CA GLU A 226 -0.83 5.02 22.90
C GLU A 226 0.58 4.42 22.77
N LEU A 227 1.03 4.13 21.55
CA LEU A 227 2.37 3.64 21.25
C LEU A 227 3.38 4.78 20.96
N GLY A 228 2.92 6.02 20.88
CA GLY A 228 3.76 7.20 20.61
C GLY A 228 3.90 7.55 19.13
N MET A 229 3.07 6.98 18.25
CA MET A 229 2.99 7.40 16.85
C MET A 229 2.27 8.76 16.74
N LYS A 230 2.56 9.50 15.67
CA LYS A 230 1.95 10.78 15.28
C LYS A 230 1.25 10.62 13.93
N PRO A 231 -0.04 10.24 13.93
CA PRO A 231 -0.78 10.01 12.70
C PRO A 231 -0.92 11.28 11.85
N VAL A 232 -0.81 11.12 10.52
CA VAL A 232 -1.07 12.19 9.54
C VAL A 232 -2.54 12.12 9.14
N LEU A 233 -3.31 13.15 9.50
CA LEU A 233 -4.73 13.25 9.16
C LEU A 233 -4.93 13.96 7.82
N GLN A 234 -6.12 13.86 7.22
CA GLN A 234 -6.45 14.58 5.99
C GLN A 234 -6.64 16.08 6.26
N SER A 235 -6.45 16.92 5.24
CA SER A 235 -6.95 18.30 5.18
C SER A 235 -7.69 18.54 3.85
N PHE A 236 -8.36 19.69 3.74
CA PHE A 236 -9.15 20.07 2.58
C PHE A 236 -8.27 20.41 1.37
N THR A 237 -8.56 19.77 0.24
CA THR A 237 -7.84 19.94 -1.04
C THR A 237 -8.57 20.85 -2.04
N GLY A 238 -9.80 21.28 -1.73
CA GLY A 238 -10.67 22.05 -2.63
C GLY A 238 -11.82 21.25 -3.23
N HIS A 239 -11.80 19.91 -3.14
CA HIS A 239 -12.83 19.05 -3.74
C HIS A 239 -14.20 19.18 -3.04
N VAL A 240 -15.23 19.51 -3.82
CA VAL A 240 -16.59 19.78 -3.35
C VAL A 240 -17.65 19.00 -4.16
N PRO A 241 -18.81 18.67 -3.57
CA PRO A 241 -19.88 17.96 -4.27
C PRO A 241 -20.45 18.77 -5.44
N SER A 242 -20.93 18.10 -6.48
CA SER A 242 -21.59 18.78 -7.62
C SER A 242 -22.77 19.67 -7.23
N ALA A 243 -23.52 19.30 -6.18
CA ALA A 243 -24.61 20.10 -5.61
C ALA A 243 -24.15 21.48 -5.08
N PHE A 244 -22.84 21.67 -4.86
CA PHE A 244 -22.28 22.94 -4.42
C PHE A 244 -22.61 24.09 -5.37
N LYS A 245 -22.64 23.83 -6.68
CA LYS A 245 -23.00 24.81 -7.72
C LYS A 245 -24.41 25.38 -7.54
N GLN A 246 -25.35 24.56 -7.07
CA GLN A 246 -26.73 24.98 -6.86
C GLN A 246 -26.89 25.70 -5.51
N ARG A 247 -26.17 25.24 -4.48
CA ARG A 247 -26.22 25.76 -3.12
C ARG A 247 -25.49 27.10 -2.96
N PHE A 248 -24.35 27.25 -3.65
CA PHE A 248 -23.49 28.42 -3.63
C PHE A 248 -23.19 28.88 -5.06
N PRO A 249 -24.19 29.43 -5.78
CA PRO A 249 -24.06 29.76 -7.20
C PRO A 249 -23.05 30.88 -7.50
N THR A 250 -22.67 31.66 -6.49
CA THR A 250 -21.65 32.71 -6.60
C THR A 250 -20.23 32.19 -6.38
N SER A 251 -20.05 30.93 -5.95
CA SER A 251 -18.73 30.38 -5.69
C SER A 251 -17.99 30.07 -6.99
N LYS A 252 -16.69 30.32 -7.01
CA LYS A 252 -15.78 30.03 -8.11
C LYS A 252 -15.44 28.53 -8.11
N LEU A 253 -16.11 27.76 -8.95
CA LEU A 253 -15.84 26.34 -9.13
C LEU A 253 -15.10 26.09 -10.44
N LYS A 254 -14.05 25.28 -10.39
CA LYS A 254 -13.39 24.69 -11.55
C LYS A 254 -13.86 23.25 -11.72
N GLN A 255 -14.27 22.90 -12.93
CA GLN A 255 -14.56 21.53 -13.32
C GLN A 255 -13.27 20.83 -13.74
N THR A 256 -13.04 19.62 -13.23
CA THR A 256 -11.85 18.81 -13.50
C THR A 256 -12.25 17.42 -13.98
N ASN A 257 -11.52 16.91 -14.99
CA ASN A 257 -11.69 15.56 -15.48
C ASN A 257 -10.36 14.82 -15.39
N TRP A 258 -10.35 13.68 -14.70
CA TRP A 258 -9.15 12.85 -14.58
C TRP A 258 -8.79 12.11 -15.90
N THR A 259 -9.67 12.15 -16.90
CA THR A 259 -9.55 11.54 -18.24
C THR A 259 -9.38 10.03 -18.25
N ASN A 260 -9.70 9.37 -17.14
CA ASN A 260 -9.60 7.93 -16.96
C ASN A 260 -10.97 7.23 -16.87
N GLY A 261 -12.00 7.80 -17.52
CA GLY A 261 -13.31 7.15 -17.68
C GLY A 261 -14.32 7.43 -16.56
N PHE A 262 -14.15 8.53 -15.83
CA PHE A 262 -15.07 9.00 -14.79
C PHE A 262 -15.65 10.36 -15.15
N ASP A 263 -16.81 10.66 -14.55
CA ASP A 263 -17.47 11.95 -14.69
C ASP A 263 -16.63 13.07 -14.06
N ASP A 264 -16.96 14.30 -14.43
CA ASP A 264 -16.26 15.48 -13.93
C ASP A 264 -16.49 15.71 -12.43
N THR A 265 -15.42 16.10 -11.75
CA THR A 265 -15.44 16.56 -10.36
C THR A 265 -15.36 18.09 -10.30
N TYR A 266 -15.68 18.66 -9.14
CA TYR A 266 -15.60 20.10 -8.90
C TYR A 266 -14.57 20.43 -7.82
N ILE A 267 -13.66 21.34 -8.14
CA ILE A 267 -12.70 21.92 -7.23
C ILE A 267 -13.11 23.39 -6.99
N LEU A 268 -13.24 23.76 -5.73
CA LEU A 268 -13.41 25.13 -5.29
C LEU A 268 -12.10 25.90 -5.48
N ASP A 269 -12.17 27.05 -6.15
CA ASP A 269 -11.02 27.92 -6.34
C ASP A 269 -10.48 28.41 -5.00
N THR A 270 -9.17 28.40 -4.82
CA THR A 270 -8.51 28.87 -3.58
C THR A 270 -8.71 30.36 -3.30
N GLU A 271 -9.07 31.15 -4.31
CA GLU A 271 -9.44 32.56 -4.14
C GLU A 271 -10.87 32.76 -3.62
N ASP A 272 -11.70 31.72 -3.68
CA ASP A 272 -13.05 31.78 -3.15
C ASP A 272 -13.01 31.86 -1.62
N PRO A 273 -13.70 32.82 -0.97
CA PRO A 273 -13.75 32.91 0.49
C PRO A 273 -14.24 31.62 1.17
N MET A 274 -15.04 30.82 0.45
CA MET A 274 -15.56 29.56 0.94
C MET A 274 -14.47 28.48 1.06
N PHE A 275 -13.34 28.61 0.36
CA PHE A 275 -12.23 27.66 0.45
C PHE A 275 -11.67 27.61 1.87
N GLU A 276 -11.34 28.78 2.42
CA GLU A 276 -10.86 28.91 3.79
C GLU A 276 -11.93 28.47 4.80
N GLN A 277 -13.20 28.84 4.56
CA GLN A 277 -14.29 28.50 5.45
C GLN A 277 -14.49 26.98 5.57
N ILE A 278 -14.48 26.27 4.44
CA ILE A 278 -14.61 24.81 4.41
C ILE A 278 -13.36 24.16 5.02
N GLY A 279 -12.17 24.59 4.62
CA GLY A 279 -10.92 24.04 5.15
C GLY A 279 -10.83 24.13 6.66
N ARG A 280 -11.17 25.30 7.23
CA ARG A 280 -11.24 25.49 8.67
C ARG A 280 -12.30 24.59 9.31
N LYS A 281 -13.53 24.59 8.79
CA LYS A 281 -14.64 23.78 9.33
C LYS A 281 -14.32 22.28 9.29
N PHE A 282 -13.65 21.82 8.24
CA PHE A 282 -13.19 20.44 8.11
C PHE A 282 -12.22 20.08 9.22
N LEU A 283 -11.17 20.87 9.43
CA LEU A 283 -10.20 20.60 10.50
C LEU A 283 -10.79 20.73 11.90
N GLU A 284 -11.74 21.65 12.13
CA GLU A 284 -12.47 21.75 13.40
C GLU A 284 -13.31 20.49 13.68
N VAL A 285 -14.07 20.00 12.69
CA VAL A 285 -14.87 18.77 12.81
C VAL A 285 -13.96 17.55 13.00
N GLN A 286 -12.91 17.44 12.20
CA GLN A 286 -11.94 16.34 12.29
C GLN A 286 -11.26 16.32 13.67
N THR A 287 -10.78 17.47 14.16
CA THR A 287 -10.15 17.60 15.48
C THR A 287 -11.12 17.24 16.59
N LYS A 288 -12.40 17.58 16.48
CA LYS A 288 -13.42 17.18 17.44
C LYS A 288 -13.64 15.67 17.47
N LEU A 289 -13.64 15.01 16.30
CA LEU A 289 -13.86 13.56 16.18
C LEU A 289 -12.63 12.75 16.61
N TYR A 290 -11.45 13.25 16.30
CA TYR A 290 -10.23 12.46 16.26
C TYR A 290 -9.03 13.08 16.99
N GLY A 291 -9.11 14.30 17.52
CA GLY A 291 -7.92 15.04 17.98
C GLY A 291 -6.95 15.36 16.83
N THR A 292 -5.73 15.80 17.15
CA THR A 292 -4.71 16.09 16.14
C THR A 292 -3.29 15.88 16.69
N ASP A 293 -2.37 15.57 15.78
CA ASP A 293 -0.93 15.54 15.98
C ASP A 293 -0.23 16.64 15.17
N HIS A 294 -1.02 17.60 14.68
CA HIS A 294 -0.64 18.76 13.87
C HIS A 294 -0.10 18.42 12.47
N LEU A 295 -0.18 17.17 12.04
CA LEU A 295 0.27 16.69 10.74
C LEU A 295 -0.93 16.47 9.81
N TYR A 296 -0.95 17.16 8.68
CA TYR A 296 -2.08 17.13 7.75
C TYR A 296 -1.64 16.88 6.31
N SER A 297 -2.27 15.94 5.63
CA SER A 297 -2.05 15.65 4.22
C SER A 297 -3.12 16.25 3.32
N ALA A 298 -2.68 16.91 2.26
CA ALA A 298 -3.52 17.51 1.23
C ALA A 298 -2.76 17.52 -0.10
N ASP A 299 -3.29 16.86 -1.12
CA ASP A 299 -2.65 16.75 -2.44
C ASP A 299 -3.63 17.19 -3.55
N THR A 300 -3.76 18.51 -3.77
CA THR A 300 -4.75 19.11 -4.70
C THR A 300 -4.51 18.76 -6.18
N PHE A 301 -3.27 18.49 -6.58
CA PHE A 301 -2.90 18.26 -7.98
C PHE A 301 -2.23 16.90 -8.21
N ASN A 302 -2.66 15.88 -7.45
CA ASN A 302 -2.20 14.52 -7.72
C ASN A 302 -2.75 14.04 -9.07
N GLU A 303 -1.85 13.93 -10.06
CA GLU A 303 -2.16 13.55 -11.45
C GLU A 303 -3.19 14.45 -12.16
N ASN A 304 -3.32 15.70 -11.69
CA ASN A 304 -4.11 16.75 -12.33
C ASN A 304 -3.21 17.97 -12.57
N GLU A 305 -3.23 18.54 -13.77
CA GLU A 305 -2.43 19.72 -14.09
C GLU A 305 -3.10 20.99 -13.51
N PRO A 306 -2.34 21.89 -12.83
CA PRO A 306 -2.86 23.21 -12.47
C PRO A 306 -3.34 23.98 -13.70
N PRO A 307 -4.29 24.92 -13.57
CA PRO A 307 -4.83 25.66 -14.72
C PRO A 307 -3.82 26.53 -15.46
N THR A 308 -2.67 26.83 -14.86
CA THR A 308 -1.62 27.69 -15.42
C THR A 308 -0.26 27.32 -14.81
N ASP A 309 0.82 27.46 -15.57
CA ASP A 309 2.20 27.31 -15.11
C ASP A 309 2.80 28.60 -14.53
N ASP A 310 1.99 29.66 -14.37
CA ASP A 310 2.39 30.94 -13.76
C ASP A 310 2.79 30.75 -12.29
N PRO A 311 4.07 31.02 -11.93
CA PRO A 311 4.54 31.01 -10.55
C PRO A 311 3.68 31.83 -9.58
N ALA A 312 3.17 33.00 -9.98
CA ALA A 312 2.38 33.85 -9.08
C ALA A 312 1.07 33.17 -8.66
N TYR A 313 0.42 32.47 -9.60
CA TYR A 313 -0.78 31.68 -9.33
C TYR A 313 -0.48 30.52 -8.36
N LEU A 314 0.59 29.76 -8.61
CA LEU A 314 0.97 28.61 -7.77
C LEU A 314 1.34 29.05 -6.34
N THR A 315 2.03 30.18 -6.19
CA THR A 315 2.31 30.77 -4.87
C THR A 315 1.04 31.19 -4.15
N ALA A 316 0.13 31.88 -4.81
CA ALA A 316 -1.13 32.30 -4.20
C ALA A 316 -1.97 31.09 -3.75
N LEU A 317 -2.10 30.08 -4.60
CA LEU A 317 -2.82 28.85 -4.31
C LEU A 317 -2.23 28.11 -3.09
N SER A 318 -0.92 27.87 -3.08
CA SER A 318 -0.25 27.17 -1.99
C SER A 318 -0.37 27.92 -0.65
N ALA A 319 -0.19 29.25 -0.68
CA ALA A 319 -0.38 30.10 0.49
C ALA A 319 -1.79 30.01 1.07
N ARG A 320 -2.82 29.90 0.22
CA ARG A 320 -4.24 29.79 0.65
C ARG A 320 -4.56 28.42 1.24
N ILE A 321 -4.05 27.35 0.64
CA ILE A 321 -4.19 25.99 1.19
C ILE A 321 -3.61 25.94 2.60
N TYR A 322 -2.38 26.44 2.77
CA TYR A 322 -1.74 26.49 4.07
C TYR A 322 -2.42 27.47 5.04
N GLN A 323 -2.92 28.61 4.56
CA GLN A 323 -3.68 29.55 5.39
C GLN A 323 -4.94 28.91 5.98
N ALA A 324 -5.66 28.08 5.19
CA ALA A 324 -6.83 27.36 5.67
C ALA A 324 -6.47 26.38 6.80
N MET A 325 -5.31 25.70 6.70
CA MET A 325 -4.81 24.82 7.74
C MET A 325 -4.40 25.59 9.00
N SER A 326 -3.51 26.57 8.85
CA SER A 326 -2.92 27.34 9.96
C SER A 326 -3.94 28.16 10.76
N LYS A 327 -5.04 28.58 10.15
CA LYS A 327 -6.15 29.26 10.84
C LYS A 327 -6.96 28.32 11.74
N ALA A 328 -7.06 27.04 11.40
CA ALA A 328 -7.71 26.05 12.24
C ALA A 328 -6.76 25.50 13.31
N ASP A 329 -5.49 25.32 12.95
CA ASP A 329 -4.44 24.84 13.82
C ASP A 329 -3.13 25.61 13.57
N PRO A 330 -2.73 26.55 14.44
CA PRO A 330 -1.51 27.33 14.28
C PRO A 330 -0.21 26.51 14.24
N LYS A 331 -0.26 25.23 14.64
CA LYS A 331 0.88 24.31 14.59
C LYS A 331 0.85 23.39 13.37
N ALA A 332 -0.13 23.54 12.48
CA ALA A 332 -0.31 22.68 11.33
C ALA A 332 0.97 22.58 10.48
N VAL A 333 1.33 21.35 10.15
CA VAL A 333 2.40 21.01 9.20
C VAL A 333 1.75 20.26 8.05
N TRP A 334 1.95 20.78 6.85
CA TRP A 334 1.46 20.16 5.63
C TRP A 334 2.41 19.05 5.18
N VAL A 335 1.96 17.81 5.25
CA VAL A 335 2.65 16.63 4.71
C VAL A 335 2.20 16.41 3.27
N MET A 336 3.08 16.69 2.31
CA MET A 336 2.74 16.73 0.89
C MET A 336 3.47 15.65 0.09
N GLN A 337 2.78 15.00 -0.84
CA GLN A 337 3.40 14.03 -1.74
C GLN A 337 4.19 14.73 -2.85
N GLY A 338 5.45 14.33 -3.05
CA GLY A 338 6.30 14.84 -4.14
C GLY A 338 6.04 14.21 -5.52
N TRP A 339 5.04 13.32 -5.66
CA TRP A 339 4.79 12.54 -6.89
C TRP A 339 4.56 13.40 -8.12
N LEU A 340 3.79 14.48 -8.00
CA LEU A 340 3.48 15.40 -9.09
C LEU A 340 4.74 15.97 -9.77
N PHE A 341 5.81 16.19 -9.00
CA PHE A 341 7.08 16.65 -9.57
C PHE A 341 7.67 15.59 -10.50
N TYR A 342 7.55 14.31 -10.17
CA TYR A 342 8.00 13.19 -10.99
C TYR A 342 7.07 12.90 -12.18
N SER A 343 5.76 12.71 -11.90
CA SER A 343 4.78 12.24 -12.89
C SER A 343 4.53 13.24 -14.00
N ASP A 344 4.53 14.54 -13.66
CA ASP A 344 4.41 15.63 -14.62
C ASP A 344 5.59 16.61 -14.57
N ARG A 345 6.79 16.05 -14.78
CA ARG A 345 8.03 16.83 -14.90
C ARG A 345 8.06 17.84 -16.06
N LYS A 346 7.10 17.76 -17.00
CA LYS A 346 7.00 18.71 -18.11
C LYS A 346 6.40 20.03 -17.64
N PHE A 347 5.40 19.95 -16.76
CA PHE A 347 4.82 21.11 -16.09
C PHE A 347 5.70 21.60 -14.94
N TRP A 348 6.09 20.70 -14.02
CA TRP A 348 6.78 21.05 -12.78
C TRP A 348 8.29 21.29 -12.97
N LYS A 349 8.64 22.46 -13.52
CA LYS A 349 10.02 22.95 -13.63
C LYS A 349 10.41 23.74 -12.38
N THR A 350 11.70 24.10 -12.26
CA THR A 350 12.25 24.80 -11.08
C THR A 350 11.43 26.01 -10.61
N PRO A 351 11.00 26.96 -11.48
CA PRO A 351 10.20 28.11 -11.03
C PRO A 351 8.85 27.70 -10.43
N GLN A 352 8.16 26.73 -11.03
CA GLN A 352 6.84 26.25 -10.57
C GLN A 352 6.95 25.51 -9.23
N ILE A 353 7.99 24.66 -9.08
CA ILE A 353 8.24 23.96 -7.81
C ILE A 353 8.56 24.96 -6.70
N LYS A 354 9.48 25.92 -6.95
CA LYS A 354 9.81 26.96 -5.96
C LYS A 354 8.58 27.78 -5.59
N ALA A 355 7.79 28.21 -6.56
CA ALA A 355 6.58 28.98 -6.33
C ALA A 355 5.57 28.28 -5.41
N LEU A 356 5.38 26.98 -5.59
CA LEU A 356 4.51 26.17 -4.76
C LEU A 356 5.08 26.01 -3.33
N LEU A 357 6.37 25.70 -3.21
CA LEU A 357 6.97 25.37 -1.92
C LEU A 357 7.29 26.62 -1.08
N ASP A 358 7.79 27.70 -1.66
CA ASP A 358 8.22 28.92 -0.95
C ASP A 358 7.05 29.68 -0.31
N ALA A 359 5.82 29.42 -0.77
CA ALA A 359 4.59 30.00 -0.23
C ALA A 359 4.26 29.54 1.20
N VAL A 360 4.86 28.44 1.67
CA VAL A 360 4.64 27.86 3.00
C VAL A 360 5.92 27.99 3.82
N PRO A 361 5.90 28.38 5.10
CA PRO A 361 7.11 28.39 5.92
C PRO A 361 7.81 27.04 5.97
N ASN A 362 9.15 27.03 6.03
CA ASN A 362 9.94 25.80 5.90
C ASN A 362 9.66 24.75 6.98
N ASP A 363 9.31 25.16 8.19
CA ASP A 363 8.98 24.31 9.34
C ASP A 363 7.52 23.83 9.35
N HIS A 364 6.69 24.33 8.42
CA HIS A 364 5.27 24.02 8.33
C HIS A 364 4.90 23.18 7.09
N MET A 365 5.90 22.57 6.44
CA MET A 365 5.70 21.63 5.35
C MET A 365 6.76 20.52 5.39
N ILE A 366 6.33 19.27 5.18
CA ILE A 366 7.21 18.10 5.02
C ILE A 366 6.92 17.46 3.67
N MET A 367 7.95 17.29 2.86
CA MET A 367 7.86 16.61 1.56
C MET A 367 8.06 15.11 1.71
N LEU A 368 7.14 14.32 1.16
CA LEU A 368 7.34 12.90 0.94
C LEU A 368 7.98 12.71 -0.44
N ASP A 369 9.28 12.40 -0.51
CA ASP A 369 9.91 12.02 -1.78
C ASP A 369 9.47 10.58 -2.11
N LEU A 370 8.35 10.50 -2.83
CA LEU A 370 7.45 9.36 -2.78
C LEU A 370 8.04 8.06 -3.33
N ALA A 371 8.98 8.15 -4.27
CA ALA A 371 9.58 7.00 -4.97
C ALA A 371 11.11 7.16 -5.07
N SER A 372 11.74 7.42 -3.93
CA SER A 372 13.16 7.77 -3.85
C SER A 372 14.10 6.65 -4.35
N GLU A 373 13.64 5.39 -4.27
CA GLU A 373 14.37 4.21 -4.77
C GLU A 373 14.30 4.07 -6.30
N ILE A 374 13.33 4.72 -6.93
CA ILE A 374 13.14 4.73 -8.38
C ILE A 374 13.79 5.98 -8.98
N GLU A 375 13.32 7.15 -8.56
CA GLU A 375 13.75 8.46 -9.07
C GLU A 375 13.72 9.48 -7.90
N PRO A 376 14.85 9.73 -7.23
CA PRO A 376 14.91 10.66 -6.10
C PRO A 376 14.73 12.11 -6.55
N VAL A 377 13.55 12.68 -6.34
CA VAL A 377 13.23 14.05 -6.75
C VAL A 377 14.05 15.08 -5.97
N TRP A 378 14.40 14.79 -4.71
CA TRP A 378 15.21 15.66 -3.86
C TRP A 378 16.53 16.10 -4.51
N LYS A 379 17.14 15.27 -5.38
CA LYS A 379 18.41 15.57 -6.06
C LYS A 379 18.32 16.72 -7.05
N ARG A 380 17.15 16.94 -7.67
CA ARG A 380 16.95 18.01 -8.66
C ARG A 380 16.16 19.20 -8.13
N THR A 381 15.75 19.15 -6.86
CA THR A 381 15.04 20.24 -6.17
C THR A 381 15.89 20.88 -5.06
N GLU A 382 17.21 20.68 -5.09
CA GLU A 382 18.13 21.18 -4.05
C GLU A 382 17.64 20.78 -2.64
N ALA A 383 17.24 19.50 -2.48
CA ALA A 383 16.56 18.98 -1.29
C ALA A 383 15.32 19.81 -0.90
N TYR A 384 14.44 20.04 -1.88
CA TYR A 384 13.19 20.77 -1.75
C TYR A 384 13.36 22.20 -1.19
N TYR A 385 14.42 22.89 -1.62
CA TYR A 385 14.65 24.33 -1.35
C TYR A 385 14.51 24.71 0.13
N GLY A 386 14.95 23.82 1.03
CA GLY A 386 14.95 24.05 2.48
C GLY A 386 13.74 23.51 3.25
N LYS A 387 12.80 22.82 2.57
CA LYS A 387 11.77 22.02 3.25
C LYS A 387 12.36 20.74 3.85
N PRO A 388 11.94 20.36 5.07
CA PRO A 388 12.03 18.99 5.55
C PRO A 388 11.49 17.98 4.54
N TRP A 389 12.17 16.84 4.41
CA TRP A 389 11.69 15.77 3.53
C TRP A 389 12.00 14.38 4.07
N ILE A 390 11.28 13.38 3.54
CA ILE A 390 11.36 11.98 3.91
C ILE A 390 11.69 11.16 2.66
N TRP A 391 12.73 10.32 2.75
CA TRP A 391 13.09 9.36 1.70
C TRP A 391 12.12 8.18 1.76
N ASN A 392 11.35 7.90 0.71
CA ASN A 392 10.39 6.80 0.74
C ASN A 392 10.67 5.74 -0.32
N MET A 393 10.41 4.49 0.04
CA MET A 393 10.31 3.38 -0.89
C MET A 393 8.85 3.19 -1.32
N LEU A 394 8.56 3.43 -2.60
CA LEU A 394 7.24 3.20 -3.19
C LEU A 394 7.03 1.71 -3.50
N HIS A 395 7.94 1.14 -4.28
CA HIS A 395 8.03 -0.27 -4.67
C HIS A 395 6.84 -0.86 -5.45
N ASN A 396 5.62 -0.83 -4.91
CA ASN A 396 4.45 -1.52 -5.46
C ASN A 396 3.41 -0.54 -6.01
N PHE A 397 2.87 -0.87 -7.19
CA PHE A 397 1.77 -0.18 -7.88
C PHE A 397 0.59 -1.15 -8.05
N GLY A 398 -0.63 -0.69 -7.78
CA GLY A 398 -1.89 -1.42 -7.95
C GLY A 398 -2.08 -2.67 -7.07
N GLY A 399 -1.11 -3.04 -6.23
CA GLY A 399 -1.09 -4.38 -5.64
C GLY A 399 -0.82 -5.49 -6.65
N ASN A 400 -0.20 -5.15 -7.78
CA ASN A 400 0.18 -6.11 -8.80
C ASN A 400 1.14 -7.14 -8.19
N ILE A 401 0.80 -8.42 -8.32
CA ILE A 401 1.62 -9.53 -7.83
C ILE A 401 2.70 -9.82 -8.87
N SER A 402 3.86 -9.24 -8.67
CA SER A 402 5.07 -9.45 -9.47
C SER A 402 6.28 -9.57 -8.54
N MET A 403 7.21 -10.48 -8.86
CA MET A 403 8.45 -10.58 -8.12
C MET A 403 9.42 -9.53 -8.65
N PHE A 404 9.52 -8.41 -7.94
CA PHE A 404 10.27 -7.23 -8.36
C PHE A 404 10.89 -6.52 -7.16
N GLY A 405 12.01 -5.82 -7.36
CA GLY A 405 12.64 -4.98 -6.35
C GLY A 405 13.84 -4.21 -6.87
N ARG A 406 14.30 -3.25 -6.07
CA ARG A 406 15.57 -2.53 -6.24
C ARG A 406 16.46 -2.73 -5.01
N ILE A 407 16.70 -3.99 -4.66
CA ILE A 407 17.23 -4.41 -3.34
C ILE A 407 18.58 -3.76 -2.99
N GLU A 408 19.47 -3.55 -3.97
CA GLU A 408 20.73 -2.81 -3.76
C GLU A 408 20.47 -1.35 -3.40
N GLY A 409 19.58 -0.68 -4.14
CA GLY A 409 19.19 0.70 -3.87
C GLY A 409 18.48 0.89 -2.53
N VAL A 410 17.72 -0.11 -2.08
CA VAL A 410 17.05 -0.08 -0.75
C VAL A 410 18.06 -0.31 0.38
N ALA A 411 19.08 -1.15 0.17
CA ALA A 411 20.11 -1.43 1.16
C ALA A 411 21.05 -0.25 1.44
N SER A 412 21.31 0.57 0.42
CA SER A 412 22.26 1.68 0.50
C SER A 412 21.61 3.06 0.51
N GLY A 413 20.47 3.23 -0.18
CA GLY A 413 19.84 4.51 -0.47
C GLY A 413 19.56 5.38 0.76
N PRO A 414 18.93 4.85 1.83
CA PRO A 414 18.69 5.62 3.05
C PRO A 414 19.98 6.17 3.70
N ALA A 415 21.00 5.33 3.88
CA ALA A 415 22.28 5.75 4.45
C ALA A 415 23.02 6.73 3.52
N GLN A 416 22.99 6.52 2.20
CA GLN A 416 23.57 7.44 1.23
C GLN A 416 22.89 8.81 1.28
N ALA A 417 21.56 8.87 1.36
CA ALA A 417 20.83 10.11 1.50
C ALA A 417 21.13 10.80 2.85
N LEU A 418 21.28 10.03 3.93
CA LEU A 418 21.62 10.58 5.25
C LEU A 418 23.00 11.26 5.28
N HIS A 419 23.97 10.73 4.55
CA HIS A 419 25.35 11.25 4.53
C HIS A 419 25.67 12.13 3.31
N ASP A 420 24.71 12.35 2.40
CA ASP A 420 24.91 13.26 1.27
C ASP A 420 24.96 14.72 1.78
N PRO A 421 26.04 15.48 1.50
CA PRO A 421 26.14 16.87 1.95
C PRO A 421 25.05 17.79 1.36
N ASN A 422 24.38 17.37 0.28
CA ASN A 422 23.29 18.10 -0.36
C ASN A 422 21.90 17.61 0.07
N ALA A 423 21.81 16.68 1.03
CA ALA A 423 20.52 16.16 1.50
C ALA A 423 19.67 17.19 2.25
N GLY A 424 20.22 18.35 2.62
CA GLY A 424 19.48 19.43 3.26
C GLY A 424 18.81 18.95 4.56
N LYS A 425 17.47 19.03 4.62
CA LYS A 425 16.68 18.67 5.81
C LYS A 425 16.03 17.29 5.68
N LEU A 426 16.81 16.24 5.43
CA LEU A 426 16.31 14.87 5.57
C LEU A 426 15.86 14.63 7.01
N LYS A 427 14.56 14.41 7.21
CA LYS A 427 13.96 14.15 8.54
C LYS A 427 13.65 12.69 8.79
N GLY A 428 13.55 11.90 7.73
CA GLY A 428 13.06 10.55 7.90
C GLY A 428 13.23 9.66 6.69
N ILE A 429 12.84 8.41 6.91
CA ILE A 429 12.67 7.39 5.87
C ILE A 429 11.25 6.85 5.93
N GLY A 430 10.77 6.17 4.90
CA GLY A 430 9.41 5.67 4.92
C GLY A 430 9.00 4.74 3.79
N LEU A 431 7.73 4.40 3.82
CA LEU A 431 7.08 3.40 2.98
C LEU A 431 5.80 3.98 2.36
N THR A 432 5.72 4.00 1.04
CA THR A 432 4.67 4.72 0.27
C THR A 432 4.06 3.85 -0.84
N MET A 433 4.08 2.54 -0.64
CA MET A 433 3.54 1.57 -1.59
C MET A 433 2.04 1.72 -1.83
N GLU A 434 1.60 1.49 -3.06
CA GLU A 434 0.17 1.47 -3.36
C GLU A 434 -0.54 0.28 -2.71
N ALA A 435 0.16 -0.84 -2.48
CA ALA A 435 -0.37 -1.98 -1.75
C ALA A 435 0.74 -2.75 -1.00
N ILE A 436 0.33 -3.46 0.05
CA ILE A 436 1.17 -4.32 0.90
C ILE A 436 0.83 -5.81 0.72
N GLU A 437 1.38 -6.67 1.58
CA GLU A 437 1.17 -8.13 1.59
C GLU A 437 1.75 -8.86 0.36
N GLN A 438 2.87 -8.36 -0.14
CA GLN A 438 3.73 -9.02 -1.13
C GLN A 438 5.20 -8.66 -0.89
N THR A 439 6.14 -9.42 -1.46
CA THR A 439 7.60 -9.17 -1.43
C THR A 439 8.15 -8.72 -0.06
N PRO A 440 7.91 -9.48 1.03
CA PRO A 440 8.27 -9.06 2.40
C PRO A 440 9.75 -8.72 2.57
N VAL A 441 10.64 -9.32 1.79
CA VAL A 441 12.09 -9.06 1.84
C VAL A 441 12.46 -7.58 1.67
N LEU A 442 11.78 -6.84 0.80
CA LEU A 442 12.12 -5.43 0.57
C LEU A 442 11.65 -4.54 1.72
N TYR A 443 10.50 -4.86 2.31
CA TYR A 443 9.96 -4.11 3.44
C TYR A 443 10.78 -4.36 4.71
N GLU A 444 11.18 -5.61 4.96
CA GLU A 444 12.11 -5.94 6.05
C GLU A 444 13.47 -5.24 5.86
N LEU A 445 14.00 -5.24 4.63
CA LEU A 445 15.26 -4.55 4.32
C LEU A 445 15.14 -3.03 4.52
N MET A 446 14.05 -2.43 4.05
CA MET A 446 13.82 -1.01 4.22
C MET A 446 13.70 -0.63 5.70
N MET A 447 13.01 -1.44 6.50
CA MET A 447 12.85 -1.19 7.94
C MET A 447 14.13 -1.49 8.75
N GLU A 448 15.03 -2.34 8.27
CA GLU A 448 16.37 -2.51 8.89
C GLU A 448 17.18 -1.20 8.88
N ASN A 449 16.93 -0.29 7.92
CA ASN A 449 17.60 1.01 7.89
C ASN A 449 17.18 1.93 9.06
N VAL A 450 16.04 1.68 9.74
CA VAL A 450 15.51 2.59 10.78
C VAL A 450 16.49 2.83 11.93
N TRP A 451 17.27 1.81 12.32
CA TRP A 451 18.09 1.84 13.54
C TRP A 451 19.60 1.87 13.24
N GLN A 452 19.99 2.38 12.08
CA GLN A 452 21.39 2.53 11.68
C GLN A 452 21.58 3.66 10.66
N ASP A 453 22.83 4.07 10.52
CA ASP A 453 23.28 5.10 9.58
C ASP A 453 24.27 4.57 8.54
N LYS A 454 24.50 3.25 8.49
CA LYS A 454 25.43 2.61 7.54
C LYS A 454 24.67 1.84 6.48
N GLU A 455 25.26 1.74 5.30
CA GLU A 455 24.75 0.87 4.24
C GLU A 455 24.71 -0.59 4.71
N ILE A 456 23.65 -1.29 4.34
CA ILE A 456 23.44 -2.68 4.72
C ILE A 456 24.29 -3.59 3.83
N ASN A 457 25.10 -4.46 4.45
CA ASN A 457 25.74 -5.55 3.73
C ASN A 457 24.70 -6.60 3.35
N LEU A 458 24.24 -6.57 2.10
CA LEU A 458 23.19 -7.43 1.60
C LEU A 458 23.47 -8.93 1.73
N ASP A 459 24.71 -9.37 1.53
CA ASP A 459 25.03 -10.81 1.58
C ASP A 459 24.97 -11.35 3.02
N GLN A 460 25.35 -10.53 4.00
CA GLN A 460 25.21 -10.87 5.41
C GLN A 460 23.75 -10.77 5.85
N TRP A 461 23.07 -9.68 5.47
CA TRP A 461 21.67 -9.44 5.82
C TRP A 461 20.74 -10.52 5.26
N LEU A 462 20.91 -10.94 4.00
CA LEU A 462 20.08 -11.99 3.40
C LEU A 462 20.25 -13.34 4.10
N LYS A 463 21.46 -13.69 4.58
CA LYS A 463 21.66 -14.91 5.36
C LYS A 463 20.88 -14.88 6.67
N LYS A 464 20.88 -13.72 7.36
CA LYS A 464 20.09 -13.48 8.57
C LYS A 464 18.58 -13.52 8.27
N TYR A 465 18.13 -12.85 7.21
CA TYR A 465 16.74 -12.89 6.76
C TYR A 465 16.27 -14.32 6.51
N ILE A 466 17.05 -15.13 5.80
CA ILE A 466 16.74 -16.55 5.52
C ILE A 466 16.65 -17.35 6.82
N LEU A 467 17.61 -17.20 7.74
CA LEU A 467 17.59 -17.88 9.03
C LEU A 467 16.34 -17.50 9.82
N ASN A 468 16.03 -16.21 9.92
CA ASN A 468 14.91 -15.72 10.72
C ASN A 468 13.55 -16.12 10.12
N ARG A 469 13.47 -16.18 8.78
CA ARG A 469 12.25 -16.55 8.06
C ARG A 469 12.02 -18.06 8.00
N TYR A 470 13.07 -18.85 7.79
CA TYR A 470 12.97 -20.29 7.58
C TYR A 470 13.26 -21.12 8.85
N GLY A 471 13.85 -20.49 9.86
CA GLY A 471 14.29 -21.14 11.10
C GLY A 471 15.58 -21.93 10.97
N ASN A 472 16.23 -21.93 9.81
CA ASN A 472 17.53 -22.57 9.58
C ASN A 472 18.26 -21.95 8.38
N VAL A 473 19.59 -22.13 8.34
CA VAL A 473 20.41 -21.77 7.18
C VAL A 473 20.56 -22.99 6.27
N ASN A 474 19.84 -23.00 5.16
CA ASN A 474 20.00 -24.00 4.10
C ASN A 474 20.89 -23.44 2.96
N PRO A 475 21.99 -24.12 2.57
CA PRO A 475 22.87 -23.63 1.50
C PRO A 475 22.18 -23.43 0.14
N HIS A 476 21.20 -24.27 -0.20
CA HIS A 476 20.41 -24.11 -1.41
C HIS A 476 19.48 -22.90 -1.32
N ALA A 477 18.85 -22.66 -0.16
CA ALA A 477 18.07 -21.43 0.04
C ALA A 477 18.94 -20.18 -0.16
N VAL A 478 20.15 -20.13 0.41
CA VAL A 478 21.09 -19.01 0.23
C VAL A 478 21.43 -18.81 -1.25
N LYS A 479 21.72 -19.89 -1.99
CA LYS A 479 21.97 -19.81 -3.44
C LYS A 479 20.76 -19.29 -4.21
N ALA A 480 19.55 -19.74 -3.86
CA ALA A 480 18.34 -19.26 -4.50
C ALA A 480 18.17 -17.75 -4.32
N TRP A 481 18.34 -17.25 -3.09
CA TRP A 481 18.23 -15.82 -2.79
C TRP A 481 19.31 -14.98 -3.47
N ASP A 482 20.53 -15.50 -3.64
CA ASP A 482 21.56 -14.81 -4.44
C ASP A 482 21.16 -14.68 -5.92
N VAL A 483 20.50 -15.70 -6.49
CA VAL A 483 19.95 -15.62 -7.85
C VAL A 483 18.79 -14.63 -7.92
N LEU A 484 17.86 -14.65 -6.95
CA LEU A 484 16.73 -13.71 -6.90
C LEU A 484 17.22 -12.25 -6.76
N LYS A 485 18.24 -12.01 -5.92
CA LYS A 485 18.92 -10.73 -5.78
C LYS A 485 19.49 -10.25 -7.12
N LYS A 486 20.05 -11.13 -7.95
CA LYS A 486 20.64 -10.76 -9.26
C LYS A 486 19.62 -10.62 -10.39
N THR A 487 18.40 -11.09 -10.19
CA THR A 487 17.34 -11.14 -11.22
C THR A 487 16.13 -10.31 -10.80
N ALA A 488 15.14 -10.94 -10.18
CA ALA A 488 13.86 -10.34 -9.88
C ALA A 488 13.94 -9.16 -8.92
N PHE A 489 14.84 -9.20 -7.94
CA PHE A 489 14.92 -8.16 -6.89
C PHE A 489 15.93 -7.05 -7.15
N ASN A 490 16.54 -6.96 -8.33
CA ASN A 490 17.47 -5.85 -8.65
C ASN A 490 17.21 -5.25 -10.03
N GLY A 491 15.97 -4.78 -10.23
CA GLY A 491 15.55 -4.13 -11.46
C GLY A 491 16.18 -2.75 -11.65
N LYS A 492 16.59 -2.47 -12.89
CA LYS A 492 17.26 -1.21 -13.26
C LYS A 492 16.65 -0.51 -14.47
N THR A 493 15.87 -1.23 -15.29
CA THR A 493 15.46 -0.78 -16.63
C THR A 493 14.03 -0.29 -16.70
N ILE A 494 13.10 -1.02 -16.06
CA ILE A 494 11.71 -0.59 -15.94
C ILE A 494 11.43 -0.07 -14.53
N ARG A 495 10.41 0.77 -14.43
CA ARG A 495 10.03 1.46 -13.20
C ARG A 495 9.56 0.49 -12.13
N ASP A 496 8.66 -0.39 -12.52
CA ASP A 496 7.86 -1.30 -11.71
C ASP A 496 8.16 -2.77 -12.06
N GLY A 497 7.48 -3.69 -11.38
CA GLY A 497 7.55 -5.12 -11.69
C GLY A 497 6.71 -5.47 -12.91
N ALA A 498 7.17 -6.43 -13.72
CA ALA A 498 6.47 -6.84 -14.92
C ALA A 498 5.20 -7.64 -14.58
N GLU A 499 4.08 -7.32 -15.21
CA GLU A 499 2.87 -8.13 -15.13
C GLU A 499 2.96 -9.39 -16.01
N SER A 500 2.16 -10.39 -15.66
CA SER A 500 1.98 -11.58 -16.50
C SER A 500 0.97 -11.30 -17.60
N ILE A 501 1.25 -11.67 -18.85
CA ILE A 501 0.26 -11.53 -19.94
C ILE A 501 -1.04 -12.29 -19.65
N ILE A 502 -1.02 -13.29 -18.76
CA ILE A 502 -2.23 -13.99 -18.28
C ILE A 502 -3.27 -13.00 -17.72
N THR A 503 -2.83 -11.95 -17.02
CA THR A 503 -3.73 -10.98 -16.40
C THR A 503 -4.21 -9.90 -17.37
N GLY A 504 -3.64 -9.79 -18.56
CA GLY A 504 -4.09 -8.86 -19.59
C GLY A 504 -5.41 -9.30 -20.22
N ARG A 505 -6.18 -8.33 -20.74
CA ARG A 505 -7.27 -8.63 -21.69
C ARG A 505 -6.64 -9.33 -22.92
N PRO A 506 -7.19 -10.48 -23.38
CA PRO A 506 -6.55 -11.27 -24.43
C PRO A 506 -6.26 -10.50 -25.72
N THR A 507 -5.04 -10.68 -26.24
CA THR A 507 -4.54 -10.05 -27.47
C THR A 507 -3.49 -10.93 -28.14
N PHE A 508 -3.25 -10.73 -29.45
CA PHE A 508 -2.09 -11.30 -30.15
C PHE A 508 -0.78 -10.57 -29.82
N ASP A 509 -0.84 -9.37 -29.26
CA ASP A 509 0.32 -8.58 -28.85
C ASP A 509 0.96 -9.12 -27.56
N SER A 510 2.24 -8.78 -27.34
CA SER A 510 2.97 -9.21 -26.14
C SER A 510 2.63 -8.41 -24.87
N ALA A 511 1.84 -7.35 -24.97
CA ALA A 511 1.49 -6.45 -23.87
C ALA A 511 0.14 -5.76 -24.13
N THR A 512 -0.43 -5.18 -23.08
CA THR A 512 -1.59 -4.28 -23.16
C THR A 512 -1.28 -2.95 -22.46
N VAL A 513 -2.24 -2.02 -22.40
CA VAL A 513 -2.06 -0.69 -21.76
C VAL A 513 -1.55 -0.82 -20.33
N TRP A 514 -2.15 -1.71 -19.53
CA TRP A 514 -1.84 -1.93 -18.10
C TRP A 514 -1.26 -3.32 -17.81
N THR A 515 -0.79 -4.03 -18.83
CA THR A 515 -0.09 -5.31 -18.66
C THR A 515 1.21 -5.26 -19.43
N LYS A 516 2.28 -4.83 -18.77
CA LYS A 516 3.62 -4.65 -19.32
C LYS A 516 4.48 -5.85 -18.96
N THR A 517 4.85 -6.64 -19.96
CA THR A 517 5.44 -7.97 -19.77
C THR A 517 6.97 -8.01 -19.90
N ARG A 518 7.61 -6.84 -20.05
CA ARG A 518 9.06 -6.71 -20.18
C ARG A 518 9.70 -6.94 -18.81
N LEU A 519 10.60 -7.92 -18.71
CA LEU A 519 11.32 -8.23 -17.47
C LEU A 519 12.61 -7.39 -17.35
N ASN A 520 13.07 -7.17 -16.12
CA ASN A 520 14.39 -6.58 -15.81
C ASN A 520 15.55 -7.59 -15.91
N TYR A 521 15.25 -8.84 -16.24
CA TYR A 521 16.20 -9.95 -16.25
C TYR A 521 15.83 -10.93 -17.36
N GLU A 522 16.80 -11.74 -17.79
CA GLU A 522 16.55 -12.83 -18.73
C GLU A 522 15.83 -13.98 -18.03
N ARG A 523 14.76 -14.50 -18.64
CA ARG A 523 13.89 -15.51 -18.00
C ARG A 523 14.66 -16.76 -17.55
N LYS A 524 15.67 -17.18 -18.32
CA LYS A 524 16.50 -18.35 -18.03
C LYS A 524 17.34 -18.18 -16.75
N ASP A 525 17.75 -16.94 -16.44
CA ASP A 525 18.62 -16.63 -15.29
C ASP A 525 17.86 -16.70 -13.97
N PHE A 526 16.52 -16.68 -14.01
CA PHE A 526 15.66 -16.87 -12.85
C PHE A 526 15.53 -18.35 -12.44
N LEU A 527 15.62 -19.29 -13.39
CA LEU A 527 15.36 -20.71 -13.14
C LEU A 527 16.26 -21.36 -12.08
N PRO A 528 17.56 -21.00 -11.95
CA PRO A 528 18.39 -21.51 -10.87
C PRO A 528 17.83 -21.21 -9.48
N ALA A 529 17.12 -20.08 -9.26
CA ALA A 529 16.46 -19.82 -7.98
C ALA A 529 15.38 -20.85 -7.67
N TRP A 530 14.59 -21.21 -8.70
CA TRP A 530 13.55 -22.23 -8.57
C TRP A 530 14.14 -23.61 -8.29
N ASP A 531 15.22 -23.99 -8.99
CA ASP A 531 15.93 -25.25 -8.78
C ASP A 531 16.44 -25.37 -7.35
N GLU A 532 17.05 -24.31 -6.83
CA GLU A 532 17.65 -24.30 -5.51
C GLU A 532 16.59 -24.26 -4.39
N LEU A 533 15.45 -23.57 -4.56
CA LEU A 533 14.35 -23.66 -3.59
C LEU A 533 13.72 -25.06 -3.56
N ILE A 534 13.59 -25.74 -4.70
CA ILE A 534 13.11 -27.13 -4.73
C ILE A 534 14.05 -28.06 -3.96
N LYS A 535 15.37 -27.87 -4.09
CA LYS A 535 16.39 -28.62 -3.31
C LYS A 535 16.36 -28.25 -1.82
N ALA A 536 16.01 -27.02 -1.47
CA ALA A 536 15.86 -26.58 -0.09
C ALA A 536 14.58 -27.09 0.58
N ALA A 537 13.60 -27.58 -0.19
CA ALA A 537 12.29 -27.95 0.33
C ALA A 537 12.29 -29.03 1.42
N PRO A 538 13.09 -30.11 1.35
CA PRO A 538 13.06 -31.15 2.38
C PRO A 538 13.36 -30.65 3.80
N SER A 539 14.27 -29.68 3.96
CA SER A 539 14.61 -29.13 5.28
C SER A 539 13.70 -27.98 5.72
N ASN A 540 12.93 -27.40 4.81
CA ASN A 540 12.15 -26.18 5.06
C ASN A 540 10.63 -26.36 4.92
N ALA A 541 10.15 -27.58 4.64
CA ALA A 541 8.76 -27.83 4.28
C ALA A 541 7.72 -27.37 5.31
N LYS A 542 8.10 -27.20 6.59
CA LYS A 542 7.22 -26.74 7.67
C LYS A 542 7.31 -25.24 7.94
N SER A 543 8.27 -24.52 7.35
CA SER A 543 8.36 -23.07 7.52
C SER A 543 7.29 -22.37 6.70
N ASP A 544 6.50 -21.51 7.35
CA ASP A 544 5.46 -20.71 6.70
C ASP A 544 6.05 -19.76 5.64
N GLY A 545 7.12 -19.05 6.01
CA GLY A 545 7.84 -18.15 5.08
C GLY A 545 8.44 -18.89 3.88
N PHE A 546 9.03 -20.07 4.09
CA PHE A 546 9.55 -20.88 2.99
C PHE A 546 8.44 -21.37 2.04
N GLN A 547 7.30 -21.81 2.58
CA GLN A 547 6.18 -22.26 1.76
C GLN A 547 5.64 -21.12 0.88
N TYR A 548 5.56 -19.90 1.42
CA TYR A 548 5.18 -18.73 0.63
C TYR A 548 6.19 -18.47 -0.49
N ASP A 549 7.49 -18.38 -0.16
CA ASP A 549 8.53 -18.04 -1.14
C ASP A 549 8.65 -19.11 -2.23
N LEU A 550 8.54 -20.39 -1.89
CA LEU A 550 8.55 -21.49 -2.87
C LEU A 550 7.35 -21.40 -3.82
N VAL A 551 6.16 -21.08 -3.31
CA VAL A 551 4.95 -20.91 -4.13
C VAL A 551 5.08 -19.69 -5.03
N ASP A 552 5.57 -18.55 -4.52
CA ASP A 552 5.71 -17.33 -5.31
C ASP A 552 6.80 -17.45 -6.39
N VAL A 553 7.93 -18.09 -6.10
CA VAL A 553 8.97 -18.39 -7.11
C VAL A 553 8.44 -19.36 -8.17
N THR A 554 7.69 -20.39 -7.78
CA THR A 554 7.07 -21.33 -8.73
C THR A 554 6.05 -20.60 -9.62
N ARG A 555 5.20 -19.74 -9.03
CA ARG A 555 4.26 -18.89 -9.76
C ARG A 555 4.99 -17.97 -10.73
N GLN A 556 6.06 -17.31 -10.31
CA GLN A 556 6.82 -16.40 -11.16
C GLN A 556 7.47 -17.13 -12.34
N ALA A 557 8.04 -18.34 -12.13
CA ALA A 557 8.58 -19.14 -13.22
C ALA A 557 7.51 -19.50 -14.26
N MET A 558 6.31 -19.88 -13.80
CA MET A 558 5.16 -20.19 -14.66
C MET A 558 4.62 -18.93 -15.38
N ALA A 559 4.54 -17.80 -14.69
CA ALA A 559 4.15 -16.51 -15.27
C ALA A 559 5.14 -16.06 -16.35
N ASN A 560 6.44 -16.22 -16.11
CA ASN A 560 7.48 -15.92 -17.09
C ASN A 560 7.34 -16.76 -18.37
N TYR A 561 6.87 -18.02 -18.25
CA TYR A 561 6.63 -18.93 -19.37
C TYR A 561 5.40 -18.57 -20.22
N ALA A 562 4.44 -17.82 -19.68
CA ALA A 562 3.24 -17.42 -20.42
C ALA A 562 3.57 -16.67 -21.71
N GLY A 563 4.56 -15.75 -21.69
CA GLY A 563 4.98 -15.01 -22.88
C GLY A 563 5.57 -15.88 -24.00
N PRO A 564 6.58 -16.73 -23.75
CA PRO A 564 7.06 -17.72 -24.71
C PRO A 564 5.97 -18.64 -25.27
N LEU A 565 5.06 -19.12 -24.41
CA LEU A 565 3.92 -19.93 -24.85
C LEU A 565 2.94 -19.12 -25.72
N GLN A 566 2.77 -17.83 -25.41
CA GLN A 566 2.01 -16.89 -26.22
C GLN A 566 2.54 -16.82 -27.65
N LYS A 567 3.85 -16.59 -27.79
CA LYS A 567 4.52 -16.51 -29.10
C LYS A 567 4.26 -17.75 -29.96
N LYS A 568 4.20 -18.94 -29.35
CA LYS A 568 3.91 -20.19 -30.07
C LYS A 568 2.51 -20.23 -30.65
N TRP A 569 1.48 -19.96 -29.85
CA TRP A 569 0.10 -19.99 -30.36
C TRP A 569 -0.17 -18.82 -31.30
N VAL A 570 0.44 -17.64 -31.09
CA VAL A 570 0.37 -16.50 -32.01
C VAL A 570 0.95 -16.89 -33.36
N LYS A 571 2.15 -17.48 -33.37
CA LYS A 571 2.78 -17.99 -34.60
C LYS A 571 1.90 -19.03 -35.30
N ALA A 572 1.38 -20.02 -34.57
CA ALA A 572 0.52 -21.05 -35.15
C ALA A 572 -0.77 -20.46 -35.75
N TYR A 573 -1.35 -19.41 -35.14
CA TYR A 573 -2.48 -18.69 -35.70
C TYR A 573 -2.12 -18.01 -37.04
N HIS A 574 -1.02 -17.27 -37.09
CA HIS A 574 -0.58 -16.56 -38.31
C HIS A 574 -0.15 -17.52 -39.44
N ASP A 575 0.50 -18.64 -39.09
CA ASP A 575 0.86 -19.71 -40.05
C ASP A 575 -0.37 -20.53 -40.50
N LYS A 576 -1.56 -20.22 -39.96
CA LYS A 576 -2.80 -20.96 -40.17
C LYS A 576 -2.73 -22.45 -39.79
N ASN A 577 -1.83 -22.80 -38.86
CA ASN A 577 -1.66 -24.15 -38.37
C ASN A 577 -2.64 -24.44 -37.22
N ALA A 578 -3.83 -24.95 -37.59
CA ALA A 578 -4.92 -25.23 -36.65
C ALA A 578 -4.57 -26.27 -35.57
N ALA A 579 -3.72 -27.25 -35.91
CA ALA A 579 -3.29 -28.29 -34.97
C ALA A 579 -2.42 -27.70 -33.86
N ASP A 580 -1.38 -26.94 -34.23
CA ASP A 580 -0.50 -26.29 -33.26
C ASP A 580 -1.21 -25.18 -32.50
N PHE A 581 -2.11 -24.42 -33.14
CA PHE A 581 -2.91 -23.42 -32.45
C PHE A 581 -3.77 -24.05 -31.35
N THR A 582 -4.45 -25.16 -31.67
CA THR A 582 -5.30 -25.90 -30.71
C THR A 582 -4.46 -26.46 -29.56
N LYS A 583 -3.29 -27.05 -29.86
CA LYS A 583 -2.37 -27.57 -28.86
C LYS A 583 -1.88 -26.48 -27.91
N TYR A 584 -1.30 -25.40 -28.45
CA TYR A 584 -0.67 -24.37 -27.63
C TYR A 584 -1.68 -23.49 -26.89
N SER A 585 -2.88 -23.27 -27.44
CA SER A 585 -3.96 -22.60 -26.69
C SER A 585 -4.46 -23.47 -25.53
N ALA A 586 -4.60 -24.79 -25.70
CA ALA A 586 -4.94 -25.70 -24.61
C ALA A 586 -3.87 -25.74 -23.52
N GLU A 587 -2.58 -25.80 -23.90
CA GLU A 587 -1.45 -25.69 -22.96
C GLU A 587 -1.48 -24.36 -22.19
N TYR A 588 -1.82 -23.25 -22.85
CA TYR A 588 -1.91 -21.94 -22.22
C TYR A 588 -3.04 -21.88 -21.19
N LEU A 589 -4.22 -22.44 -21.50
CA LEU A 589 -5.32 -22.54 -20.54
C LEU A 589 -4.99 -23.48 -19.38
N GLN A 590 -4.24 -24.56 -19.62
CA GLN A 590 -3.78 -25.46 -18.58
C GLN A 590 -2.75 -24.79 -17.66
N LEU A 591 -1.85 -23.97 -18.20
CA LEU A 591 -0.90 -23.17 -17.42
C LEU A 591 -1.64 -22.30 -16.41
N ILE A 592 -2.71 -21.60 -16.83
CA ILE A 592 -3.51 -20.75 -15.93
C ILE A 592 -4.17 -21.58 -14.81
N SER A 593 -4.75 -22.75 -15.15
CA SER A 593 -5.35 -23.62 -14.14
C SER A 593 -4.34 -24.24 -13.18
N ASP A 594 -3.14 -24.56 -13.65
CA ASP A 594 -2.08 -25.06 -12.78
C ASP A 594 -1.56 -23.94 -11.85
N MET A 595 -1.44 -22.70 -12.34
CA MET A 595 -1.14 -21.56 -11.48
C MET A 595 -2.22 -21.36 -10.43
N ASP A 596 -3.50 -21.43 -10.79
CA ASP A 596 -4.60 -21.34 -9.83
C ASP A 596 -4.53 -22.43 -8.76
N ALA A 597 -4.25 -23.68 -9.15
CA ALA A 597 -4.09 -24.80 -8.22
C ALA A 597 -2.87 -24.67 -7.30
N LEU A 598 -1.76 -24.10 -7.80
CA LEU A 598 -0.59 -23.76 -6.98
C LEU A 598 -0.94 -22.71 -5.93
N LEU A 599 -1.60 -21.64 -6.36
CA LEU A 599 -1.90 -20.49 -5.50
C LEU A 599 -2.99 -20.81 -4.47
N ALA A 600 -3.87 -21.77 -4.78
CA ALA A 600 -4.87 -22.29 -3.84
C ALA A 600 -4.25 -22.90 -2.56
N THR A 601 -2.96 -23.26 -2.56
CA THR A 601 -2.30 -23.88 -1.41
C THR A 601 -1.85 -22.87 -0.35
N ARG A 602 -1.98 -21.57 -0.59
CA ARG A 602 -1.54 -20.50 0.32
C ARG A 602 -2.64 -19.47 0.52
N LYS A 603 -2.90 -19.12 1.78
CA LYS A 603 -3.84 -18.07 2.18
C LYS A 603 -3.54 -16.72 1.51
N ASP A 604 -2.27 -16.48 1.21
CA ASP A 604 -1.73 -15.23 0.68
C ASP A 604 -2.17 -14.94 -0.78
N PHE A 605 -2.67 -15.96 -1.48
CA PHE A 605 -3.01 -15.87 -2.91
C PHE A 605 -4.46 -16.27 -3.20
N LEU A 606 -5.38 -16.08 -2.25
CA LEU A 606 -6.80 -16.42 -2.42
C LEU A 606 -7.64 -15.17 -2.69
N LEU A 607 -8.54 -15.24 -3.68
CA LEU A 607 -9.57 -14.22 -3.87
C LEU A 607 -10.64 -14.26 -2.77
N GLY A 608 -10.86 -15.43 -2.15
CA GLY A 608 -11.94 -15.64 -1.20
C GLY A 608 -11.93 -14.73 0.02
N PRO A 609 -10.81 -14.58 0.75
CA PRO A 609 -10.72 -13.66 1.88
C PRO A 609 -11.09 -12.22 1.50
N TRP A 610 -10.57 -11.71 0.37
CA TRP A 610 -10.88 -10.37 -0.14
C TRP A 610 -12.39 -10.14 -0.35
N ILE A 611 -13.07 -11.08 -1.01
CA ILE A 611 -14.52 -10.99 -1.25
C ILE A 611 -15.33 -11.21 0.03
N ALA A 612 -14.87 -12.11 0.92
CA ALA A 612 -15.55 -12.40 2.18
C ALA A 612 -15.48 -11.21 3.15
N ASP A 613 -14.33 -10.55 3.23
CA ASP A 613 -14.12 -9.37 4.06
C ASP A 613 -14.97 -8.19 3.56
N ALA A 614 -15.03 -7.97 2.25
CA ALA A 614 -15.91 -6.95 1.67
C ALA A 614 -17.39 -7.18 2.05
N ARG A 615 -17.86 -8.43 1.97
CA ARG A 615 -19.22 -8.78 2.41
C ARG A 615 -19.39 -8.65 3.93
N LYS A 616 -18.34 -8.84 4.73
CA LYS A 616 -18.42 -8.72 6.19
C LYS A 616 -18.68 -7.29 6.65
N CYS A 617 -18.25 -6.29 5.87
CA CYS A 617 -18.54 -4.89 6.13
C CYS A 617 -20.02 -4.51 5.92
N GLY A 618 -20.80 -5.32 5.19
CA GLY A 618 -22.21 -5.05 4.92
C GLY A 618 -23.15 -5.55 6.03
N THR A 619 -24.07 -4.71 6.47
CA THR A 619 -25.11 -5.02 7.46
C THR A 619 -26.39 -5.55 6.82
N THR A 620 -26.63 -5.26 5.54
CA THR A 620 -27.79 -5.74 4.76
C THR A 620 -27.36 -6.51 3.51
N ALA A 621 -28.27 -7.29 2.92
CA ALA A 621 -27.98 -8.02 1.67
C ALA A 621 -27.61 -7.10 0.50
N ALA A 622 -28.14 -5.87 0.47
CA ALA A 622 -27.80 -4.86 -0.54
C ALA A 622 -26.38 -4.33 -0.34
N GLU A 623 -26.00 -3.98 0.89
CA GLU A 623 -24.64 -3.52 1.21
C GLU A 623 -23.60 -4.60 0.92
N LYS A 624 -23.86 -5.85 1.32
CA LYS A 624 -22.97 -6.98 1.02
C LYS A 624 -22.74 -7.17 -0.48
N ALA A 625 -23.79 -7.00 -1.28
CA ALA A 625 -23.72 -7.08 -2.74
C ALA A 625 -22.93 -5.91 -3.33
N LEU A 626 -23.14 -4.69 -2.83
CA LEU A 626 -22.43 -3.49 -3.27
C LEU A 626 -20.92 -3.62 -3.00
N TYR A 627 -20.55 -4.02 -1.79
CA TYR A 627 -19.15 -4.15 -1.41
C TYR A 627 -18.44 -5.30 -2.11
N GLU A 628 -19.12 -6.42 -2.37
CA GLU A 628 -18.57 -7.46 -3.24
C GLU A 628 -18.34 -6.96 -4.67
N GLN A 629 -19.28 -6.19 -5.23
CA GLN A 629 -19.12 -5.62 -6.57
C GLN A 629 -17.91 -4.68 -6.61
N ASN A 630 -17.76 -3.80 -5.61
CA ASN A 630 -16.61 -2.91 -5.45
C ASN A 630 -15.30 -3.71 -5.35
N ALA A 631 -15.28 -4.76 -4.53
CA ALA A 631 -14.12 -5.62 -4.34
C ALA A 631 -13.70 -6.34 -5.63
N ARG A 632 -14.68 -6.80 -6.43
CA ARG A 632 -14.43 -7.42 -7.75
C ARG A 632 -13.90 -6.41 -8.75
N ASP A 633 -14.54 -5.25 -8.83
CA ASP A 633 -14.25 -4.23 -9.82
C ASP A 633 -12.84 -3.68 -9.64
N LEU A 634 -12.46 -3.30 -8.41
CA LEU A 634 -11.15 -2.73 -8.10
C LEU A 634 -9.97 -3.61 -8.57
N VAL A 635 -10.07 -4.94 -8.47
CA VAL A 635 -9.00 -5.88 -8.85
C VAL A 635 -9.12 -6.41 -10.29
N THR A 636 -10.06 -5.87 -11.07
CA THR A 636 -10.27 -6.23 -12.48
C THR A 636 -10.40 -4.98 -13.36
N LEU A 637 -11.62 -4.46 -13.54
CA LEU A 637 -11.89 -3.37 -14.48
C LEU A 637 -11.60 -1.98 -13.92
N TRP A 638 -11.54 -1.85 -12.58
CA TRP A 638 -11.33 -0.63 -11.80
C TRP A 638 -12.47 0.40 -11.94
N GLY A 639 -13.10 0.48 -13.10
CA GLY A 639 -14.28 1.28 -13.41
C GLY A 639 -15.27 0.49 -14.27
N GLY A 640 -16.15 1.20 -14.97
CA GLY A 640 -17.22 0.59 -15.76
C GLY A 640 -16.73 -0.30 -16.92
N GLU A 641 -17.69 -0.85 -17.68
CA GLU A 641 -17.46 -1.78 -18.80
C GLU A 641 -16.30 -1.39 -19.73
N ASN A 642 -16.19 -0.10 -20.05
CA ASN A 642 -15.19 0.44 -20.98
C ASN A 642 -14.03 1.17 -20.28
N SER A 643 -13.81 0.86 -19.00
CA SER A 643 -12.76 1.51 -18.19
C SER A 643 -11.39 1.45 -18.89
N PRO A 644 -10.71 2.60 -19.03
CA PRO A 644 -9.34 2.61 -19.52
C PRO A 644 -8.37 2.02 -18.50
N LEU A 645 -8.74 1.92 -17.22
CA LEU A 645 -7.92 1.44 -16.10
C LEU A 645 -8.02 -0.06 -15.84
N ARG A 646 -8.68 -0.80 -16.72
CA ARG A 646 -8.74 -2.26 -16.64
C ARG A 646 -7.33 -2.86 -16.44
N GLU A 647 -7.24 -3.81 -15.53
CA GLU A 647 -6.02 -4.52 -15.11
C GLU A 647 -5.00 -3.73 -14.29
N TYR A 648 -5.26 -2.46 -13.94
CA TYR A 648 -4.32 -1.66 -13.15
C TYR A 648 -3.94 -2.33 -11.81
N SER A 649 -4.93 -2.93 -11.14
CA SER A 649 -4.78 -3.64 -9.84
C SER A 649 -4.97 -5.16 -10.02
N CYS A 650 -4.37 -5.71 -11.07
CA CYS A 650 -4.51 -7.13 -11.39
C CYS A 650 -3.86 -8.02 -10.31
N ARG A 651 -4.51 -9.15 -10.00
CA ARG A 651 -4.04 -10.09 -8.97
C ARG A 651 -3.83 -11.49 -9.54
N GLN A 652 -2.69 -12.10 -9.23
CA GLN A 652 -2.52 -13.54 -9.45
C GLN A 652 -3.07 -14.27 -8.22
N TRP A 653 -4.40 -14.37 -8.14
CA TRP A 653 -5.11 -15.05 -7.06
C TRP A 653 -5.87 -16.28 -7.55
N SER A 654 -5.84 -17.34 -6.75
CA SER A 654 -6.73 -18.49 -6.91
C SER A 654 -8.19 -18.04 -6.87
N GLY A 655 -9.00 -18.62 -7.76
CA GLY A 655 -10.37 -18.22 -8.04
C GLY A 655 -10.40 -17.19 -9.16
N LEU A 656 -9.62 -16.10 -9.06
CA LEU A 656 -9.58 -15.07 -10.09
C LEU A 656 -8.93 -15.58 -11.39
N LEU A 657 -7.85 -16.37 -11.29
CA LEU A 657 -7.21 -17.02 -12.44
C LEU A 657 -8.17 -17.91 -13.21
N ASN A 658 -8.87 -18.83 -12.54
CA ASN A 658 -9.77 -19.76 -13.21
C ASN A 658 -11.10 -19.12 -13.66
N ASP A 659 -11.70 -18.25 -12.85
CA ASP A 659 -13.07 -17.75 -13.12
C ASP A 659 -13.11 -16.43 -13.90
N PHE A 660 -12.02 -15.67 -13.92
CA PHE A 660 -11.92 -14.43 -14.68
C PHE A 660 -10.90 -14.58 -15.82
N TYR A 661 -9.60 -14.62 -15.50
CA TYR A 661 -8.54 -14.54 -16.51
C TYR A 661 -8.60 -15.68 -17.54
N LYS A 662 -8.70 -16.93 -17.10
CA LYS A 662 -8.79 -18.11 -17.97
C LYS A 662 -10.01 -18.03 -18.89
N VAL A 663 -11.17 -17.61 -18.38
CA VAL A 663 -12.40 -17.53 -19.17
C VAL A 663 -12.27 -16.51 -20.29
N ARG A 664 -11.58 -15.40 -20.06
CA ARG A 664 -11.26 -14.44 -21.13
C ARG A 664 -10.45 -15.07 -22.24
N TRP A 665 -9.37 -15.76 -21.89
CA TRP A 665 -8.52 -16.47 -22.84
C TRP A 665 -9.26 -17.59 -23.57
N GLN A 666 -10.17 -18.32 -22.91
CA GLN A 666 -11.04 -19.31 -23.56
C GLN A 666 -11.92 -18.69 -24.65
N LYS A 667 -12.55 -17.55 -24.35
CA LYS A 667 -13.40 -16.82 -25.30
C LYS A 667 -12.59 -16.28 -26.48
N PHE A 668 -11.38 -15.79 -26.21
CA PHE A 668 -10.45 -15.35 -27.25
C PHE A 668 -10.05 -16.51 -28.17
N PHE A 669 -9.56 -17.62 -27.63
CA PHE A 669 -9.15 -18.78 -28.43
C PHE A 669 -10.31 -19.42 -29.20
N SER A 670 -11.53 -19.39 -28.65
CA SER A 670 -12.74 -19.82 -29.37
C SER A 670 -13.00 -18.93 -30.59
N SER A 671 -12.92 -17.61 -30.41
CA SER A 671 -13.13 -16.63 -31.48
C SER A 671 -12.04 -16.73 -32.56
N ALA A 672 -10.78 -16.85 -32.14
CA ALA A 672 -9.65 -17.06 -33.05
C ALA A 672 -9.78 -18.38 -33.82
N SER A 673 -10.22 -19.46 -33.17
CA SER A 673 -10.46 -20.76 -33.83
C SER A 673 -11.56 -20.67 -34.90
N ILE A 674 -12.63 -19.91 -34.65
CA ILE A 674 -13.71 -19.67 -35.62
C ILE A 674 -13.16 -18.91 -36.84
N ALA A 675 -12.41 -17.82 -36.59
CA ALA A 675 -11.79 -17.04 -37.66
C ALA A 675 -10.82 -17.89 -38.50
N LEU A 676 -9.99 -18.69 -37.84
CA LEU A 676 -9.03 -19.59 -38.49
C LEU A 676 -9.73 -20.63 -39.39
N LYS A 677 -10.81 -21.27 -38.91
CA LYS A 677 -11.61 -22.22 -39.71
C LYS A 677 -12.28 -21.55 -40.91
N ALA A 678 -12.70 -20.30 -40.75
CA ALA A 678 -13.28 -19.50 -41.83
C ALA A 678 -12.22 -18.91 -42.79
N ASN A 679 -10.93 -19.18 -42.56
CA ASN A 679 -9.80 -18.59 -43.28
C ASN A 679 -9.85 -17.05 -43.31
N LYS A 680 -10.26 -16.45 -42.19
CA LYS A 680 -10.36 -14.99 -41.97
C LYS A 680 -9.54 -14.58 -40.76
N GLU A 681 -9.16 -13.31 -40.71
CA GLU A 681 -8.62 -12.71 -39.49
C GLU A 681 -9.71 -12.52 -38.44
N MET A 682 -9.34 -12.63 -37.16
CA MET A 682 -10.24 -12.38 -36.04
C MET A 682 -10.52 -10.89 -35.91
N ASP A 683 -11.80 -10.52 -35.85
CA ASP A 683 -12.20 -9.15 -35.53
C ASP A 683 -11.94 -8.85 -34.04
N LEU A 684 -10.79 -8.26 -33.75
CA LEU A 684 -10.39 -7.89 -32.40
C LEU A 684 -11.28 -6.81 -31.79
N LYS A 685 -11.82 -5.88 -32.59
CA LYS A 685 -12.70 -4.82 -32.09
C LYS A 685 -14.04 -5.40 -31.64
N ALA A 686 -14.62 -6.29 -32.43
CA ALA A 686 -15.85 -6.99 -32.06
C ALA A 686 -15.63 -7.90 -30.82
N PHE A 687 -14.46 -8.54 -30.73
CA PHE A 687 -14.09 -9.30 -29.54
C PHE A 687 -13.98 -8.40 -28.31
N GLU A 688 -13.29 -7.25 -28.41
CA GLU A 688 -13.13 -6.31 -27.31
C GLU A 688 -14.47 -5.82 -26.76
N GLN A 689 -15.42 -5.48 -27.64
CA GLN A 689 -16.78 -5.09 -27.24
C GLN A 689 -17.57 -6.22 -26.56
N THR A 690 -17.32 -7.47 -26.96
CA THR A 690 -18.01 -8.62 -26.39
C THR A 690 -17.41 -9.01 -25.04
N ILE A 691 -16.08 -8.96 -24.93
CA ILE A 691 -15.38 -9.36 -23.71
C ILE A 691 -15.58 -8.33 -22.59
N SER A 692 -15.59 -7.02 -22.90
CA SER A 692 -15.86 -5.97 -21.90
C SER A 692 -17.21 -6.16 -21.21
N LYS A 693 -18.27 -6.43 -21.98
CA LYS A 693 -19.61 -6.74 -21.46
C LYS A 693 -19.61 -7.96 -20.56
N TRP A 694 -18.87 -9.01 -20.95
CA TRP A 694 -18.77 -10.21 -20.14
C TRP A 694 -18.02 -9.94 -18.82
N GLU A 695 -16.92 -9.19 -18.87
CA GLU A 695 -16.14 -8.80 -17.69
C GLU A 695 -17.00 -7.98 -16.72
N TRP A 696 -17.77 -7.01 -17.22
CA TRP A 696 -18.69 -6.23 -16.39
C TRP A 696 -19.80 -7.09 -15.77
N ASN A 697 -20.31 -8.07 -16.51
CA ASN A 697 -21.25 -9.03 -15.94
C ASN A 697 -20.62 -9.91 -14.87
N TRP A 698 -19.34 -10.29 -15.00
CA TRP A 698 -18.59 -11.00 -13.96
C TRP A 698 -18.48 -10.16 -12.67
N VAL A 699 -18.18 -8.86 -12.80
CA VAL A 699 -18.10 -7.92 -11.66
C VAL A 699 -19.41 -7.87 -10.88
N LYS A 700 -20.56 -7.97 -11.56
CA LYS A 700 -21.90 -7.97 -10.93
C LYS A 700 -22.33 -9.32 -10.35
N THR A 701 -21.52 -10.38 -10.48
CA THR A 701 -21.88 -11.70 -9.95
C THR A 701 -21.74 -11.77 -8.43
N LYS A 702 -22.51 -12.69 -7.84
CA LYS A 702 -22.44 -13.03 -6.41
C LYS A 702 -21.98 -14.48 -6.29
N LYS A 703 -20.68 -14.68 -6.13
CA LYS A 703 -20.06 -16.02 -6.01
C LYS A 703 -19.17 -16.08 -4.78
N ALA A 704 -19.32 -17.11 -3.95
CA ALA A 704 -18.38 -17.38 -2.87
C ALA A 704 -17.15 -18.11 -3.42
N TYR A 705 -15.99 -17.78 -2.87
CA TYR A 705 -14.72 -18.43 -3.16
C TYR A 705 -14.15 -19.02 -1.86
N PRO A 706 -13.30 -20.06 -1.93
CA PRO A 706 -12.65 -20.60 -0.74
C PRO A 706 -11.87 -19.54 0.03
N VAL A 707 -12.14 -19.42 1.34
CA VAL A 707 -11.43 -18.51 2.26
C VAL A 707 -10.23 -19.16 2.95
N GLU A 708 -10.15 -20.49 2.88
CA GLU A 708 -9.06 -21.28 3.42
C GLU A 708 -8.26 -21.93 2.30
N ALA A 709 -6.95 -22.02 2.51
CA ALA A 709 -6.04 -22.69 1.57
C ALA A 709 -6.28 -24.20 1.54
N LYS A 710 -6.04 -24.82 0.39
CA LYS A 710 -6.20 -26.27 0.18
C LYS A 710 -4.99 -26.88 -0.50
N GLY A 711 -4.55 -28.04 -0.02
CA GLY A 711 -3.43 -28.79 -0.58
C GLY A 711 -2.12 -28.51 0.14
N ASN A 712 -1.06 -29.20 -0.29
CA ASN A 712 0.28 -29.03 0.27
C ASN A 712 1.15 -28.22 -0.70
N SER A 713 1.52 -27.01 -0.28
CA SER A 713 2.31 -26.06 -1.08
C SER A 713 3.59 -26.66 -1.65
N VAL A 714 4.33 -27.43 -0.85
CA VAL A 714 5.59 -28.04 -1.27
C VAL A 714 5.35 -29.13 -2.30
N ALA A 715 4.39 -30.02 -2.06
CA ALA A 715 4.09 -31.12 -2.97
C ALA A 715 3.60 -30.61 -4.34
N VAL A 716 2.73 -29.60 -4.33
CA VAL A 716 2.20 -28.97 -5.55
C VAL A 716 3.28 -28.19 -6.30
N ALA A 717 4.12 -27.43 -5.60
CA ALA A 717 5.27 -26.76 -6.22
C ALA A 717 6.25 -27.76 -6.87
N GLN A 718 6.54 -28.88 -6.21
CA GLN A 718 7.37 -29.95 -6.77
C GLN A 718 6.71 -30.63 -7.98
N GLN A 719 5.39 -30.81 -7.96
CA GLN A 719 4.63 -31.33 -9.10
C GLN A 719 4.77 -30.41 -10.31
N PHE A 720 4.57 -29.11 -10.14
CA PHE A 720 4.68 -28.16 -11.25
C PHE A 720 6.11 -27.91 -11.69
N TYR A 721 7.09 -28.00 -10.78
CA TYR A 721 8.49 -28.07 -11.15
C TYR A 721 8.76 -29.23 -12.12
N ARG A 722 8.33 -30.46 -11.78
CA ARG A 722 8.50 -31.62 -12.69
C ARG A 722 7.77 -31.43 -14.02
N LYS A 723 6.59 -30.82 -14.01
CA LYS A 723 5.79 -30.60 -15.22
C LYS A 723 6.39 -29.56 -16.17
N TYR A 724 6.90 -28.45 -15.62
CA TYR A 724 7.23 -27.27 -16.40
C TYR A 724 8.72 -27.00 -16.53
N ARG A 725 9.57 -27.39 -15.58
CA ARG A 725 10.96 -26.91 -15.52
C ARG A 725 11.78 -27.19 -16.78
N THR A 726 11.68 -28.41 -17.33
CA THR A 726 12.37 -28.81 -18.57
C THR A 726 11.83 -28.05 -19.76
N THR A 727 10.49 -28.02 -19.92
CA THR A 727 9.82 -27.30 -21.01
C THR A 727 10.16 -25.82 -20.98
N ILE A 728 10.13 -25.18 -19.82
CA ILE A 728 10.51 -23.77 -19.67
C ILE A 728 11.96 -23.58 -20.10
N GLY A 729 12.90 -24.37 -19.59
CA GLY A 729 14.32 -24.24 -19.96
C GLY A 729 14.60 -24.39 -21.46
N GLN A 730 13.83 -25.20 -22.19
CA GLN A 730 13.97 -25.38 -23.64
C GLN A 730 13.34 -24.26 -24.48
N ASN A 731 12.47 -23.44 -23.89
CA ASN A 731 11.66 -22.43 -24.59
C ASN A 731 12.01 -20.98 -24.22
N LEU A 732 13.03 -20.79 -23.38
CA LEU A 732 13.47 -19.48 -22.90
C LEU A 732 14.72 -18.98 -23.59
#